data_AF-A0A809Q9U1-F1
#
_entry.id   AF-A0A809Q9U1-F1
#
_cell.length_a   1.000
_cell.length_b   1.000
_cell.length_c   1.000
_cell.angle_alpha   90.00
_cell.angle_beta   90.00
_cell.angle_gamma   90.00
#
_symmetry.space_group_name_H-M   'P 1'
#
loop_
_entity.id
_entity.type
_entity.pdbx_description
1 polymer ?
#
loop_
_entity_poly.entity_id
_entity_poly.type
_entity_poly.pdbx_seq_one_letter_code
_entity_poly.pdbx_strand_id
1 'polypeptide(L)'
;MTPALLKLTGLNKKSSLSFKSTASVLCLCLLALCSHASTVQTEAQTGGRPQESQRFEKNLTRGEPVPSWVELDNGSQVANTSNAAPLVVRLSDVQTYVDKQASTYVHRMMQANEASMLTQVGRIEIPFHPEYQRVGLHSIRVIRGSQVFDKTTTADIRYLQMESELDSGIFTGSVTASIVIDDIRIGDIVDIAYSTTGQNPVFDGHFFSTLVWDNSYPILRKRIRLNTPASRPVKYRILGQGSGNIQTREEQLAGRKIITFTADQIKAIEFEPYVPHDIFQFRVIQFSEFSQWQQVNQWAQNLFDVSTNSAELDKVVAGLRGAGNSDQTVQQALAYVQNEIRYLSISIGENSHKPFPPDVVLARRYGDCKDKSLLLSTILRKLGIEAAPVLISASNPAMPGKMLPSPLAFDHAIVRVRVNGKVYYLDPTRAAQYGPLANMGQVHAGAEVLVINKDSFELATVPKNEEGTATVNGRLEKIRLDKMDGVAEFQVTHQYSGIEAEQVRSYLARQTREQLKNAYVASVLRRYPDAELKSGPTVADNRQANTVNIELKFQIPGLLVKNASGWQLRYQASNMRERFYIPENPKRKQALIVPTHPPLIRYELEARLPEEVNANYTPSITNIDDPAFKASETLTFKQNVFKASVELHSLKDRIAPQDVVDFMANTRKVGVMLEGSIQIRKTDLREAAARDLPDVPIKQKVREQLEEEIRNKSSLINEARASGSIPALALCERSLAYARMGRKSDALADLQVARKDAPDSQEYIRCRSNAYYAIGDFKNSEADSARLLSLGAADSRLYMSRGMSLFALGKWREAADSFALAIEQGSGSQAKLRASIMRQLALRRQNLSSNVNNTLDGSDDWLSDMLSATYAGGKSEDQVLHQVHKRTGDELDVALAEAYFYIAQLNMINGNKIKASVYMQRSVEKSPLNADYRPLAEFEAERLKKNK
;
A
#
# COMPACT_ATOMS: atom_id res chain seq x y z
N MET A 1 27.93 -18.03 -51.71
CA MET A 1 26.62 -17.89 -52.36
C MET A 1 25.80 -16.91 -51.53
N THR A 2 25.15 -15.99 -52.24
CA THR A 2 24.77 -14.64 -51.85
C THR A 2 23.63 -14.52 -50.82
N PRO A 3 23.61 -13.42 -50.04
CA PRO A 3 22.60 -13.07 -49.04
C PRO A 3 21.48 -12.20 -49.63
N ALA A 4 20.27 -12.26 -49.06
CA ALA A 4 19.26 -11.23 -49.24
C ALA A 4 18.31 -11.19 -48.03
N LEU A 5 17.88 -9.98 -47.69
CA LEU A 5 16.89 -9.61 -46.66
C LEU A 5 17.39 -9.50 -45.21
N LEU A 6 18.45 -8.69 -45.04
CA LEU A 6 18.53 -7.75 -43.92
C LEU A 6 17.93 -6.42 -44.39
N LYS A 7 16.73 -6.07 -43.91
CA LYS A 7 16.19 -4.70 -43.72
C LYS A 7 14.68 -4.80 -43.49
N LEU A 8 14.25 -4.56 -42.23
CA LEU A 8 13.04 -3.81 -41.83
C LEU A 8 12.64 -4.20 -40.40
N THR A 9 13.36 -3.68 -39.40
CA THR A 9 12.85 -3.54 -38.03
C THR A 9 13.36 -2.24 -37.41
N GLY A 10 12.81 -1.12 -37.88
CA GLY A 10 12.70 0.08 -37.07
C GLY A 10 11.26 0.19 -36.60
N LEU A 11 11.01 0.08 -35.28
CA LEU A 11 10.08 0.90 -34.50
C LEU A 11 9.75 0.25 -33.13
N ASN A 12 9.89 1.09 -32.10
CA ASN A 12 9.22 1.08 -30.79
C ASN A 12 9.58 0.02 -29.74
N LYS A 13 10.59 0.39 -28.93
CA LYS A 13 10.65 0.13 -27.49
C LYS A 13 9.50 0.83 -26.77
N LYS A 14 8.62 0.09 -26.09
CA LYS A 14 8.00 0.40 -24.77
C LYS A 14 6.80 -0.55 -24.51
N SER A 15 7.04 -1.61 -23.74
CA SER A 15 6.07 -2.24 -22.81
C SER A 15 6.66 -3.56 -22.28
N SER A 16 7.39 -3.50 -21.17
CA SER A 16 7.78 -4.70 -20.42
C SER A 16 6.72 -5.00 -19.36
N LEU A 17 5.80 -5.91 -19.67
CA LEU A 17 5.01 -6.64 -18.68
C LEU A 17 5.93 -7.63 -17.94
N SER A 18 5.90 -7.60 -16.61
CA SER A 18 6.64 -8.56 -15.77
C SER A 18 5.79 -9.80 -15.49
N PHE A 19 5.99 -10.85 -16.28
CA PHE A 19 5.75 -12.22 -15.85
C PHE A 19 7.05 -12.77 -15.23
N LYS A 20 6.92 -13.47 -14.10
CA LYS A 20 8.02 -14.04 -13.33
C LYS A 20 8.81 -15.09 -14.10
N SER A 21 10.05 -15.23 -13.65
CA SER A 21 10.96 -16.38 -13.78
C SER A 21 11.72 -16.52 -15.10
N THR A 22 13.03 -16.53 -14.99
CA THR A 22 14.00 -17.39 -15.69
C THR A 22 15.37 -17.04 -15.09
N ALA A 23 16.08 -18.01 -14.53
CA ALA A 23 17.01 -18.83 -15.29
C ALA A 23 17.99 -17.96 -16.10
N SER A 24 19.25 -17.90 -15.66
CA SER A 24 20.43 -17.97 -16.53
C SER A 24 21.71 -17.66 -15.76
N VAL A 25 22.40 -18.72 -15.34
CA VAL A 25 23.87 -18.87 -15.32
C VAL A 25 24.03 -20.40 -15.44
N LEU A 26 24.62 -21.05 -16.45
CA LEU A 26 25.71 -20.67 -17.34
C LEU A 26 25.63 -21.54 -18.61
N CYS A 27 25.74 -20.93 -19.78
CA CYS A 27 26.10 -21.62 -21.02
C CYS A 27 27.64 -21.74 -21.04
N LEU A 28 28.19 -22.84 -20.53
CA LEU A 28 29.59 -23.23 -20.68
C LEU A 28 29.76 -24.68 -20.20
N CYS A 29 29.33 -25.65 -21.01
CA CYS A 29 29.79 -27.05 -21.02
C CYS A 29 29.10 -27.84 -22.16
N LEU A 30 29.10 -27.30 -23.38
CA LEU A 30 28.80 -28.05 -24.59
C LEU A 30 30.10 -28.13 -25.39
N LEU A 31 30.99 -29.04 -24.99
CA LEU A 31 32.12 -29.58 -25.77
C LEU A 31 32.91 -30.59 -24.91
N ALA A 32 32.26 -31.68 -24.52
CA ALA A 32 32.90 -32.96 -24.18
C ALA A 32 31.79 -33.99 -23.90
N LEU A 33 32.03 -35.25 -24.25
CA LEU A 33 31.14 -36.40 -24.06
C LEU A 33 30.09 -36.63 -25.15
N CYS A 34 30.51 -36.53 -26.41
CA CYS A 34 30.04 -37.48 -27.43
C CYS A 34 30.97 -38.69 -27.43
N SER A 35 30.63 -39.74 -26.66
CA SER A 35 31.06 -41.12 -26.93
C SER A 35 30.47 -42.04 -25.85
N HIS A 36 29.84 -43.12 -26.29
CA HIS A 36 29.17 -44.23 -25.56
C HIS A 36 27.65 -44.22 -25.71
N ALA A 37 27.22 -44.45 -26.96
CA ALA A 37 25.93 -45.05 -27.24
C ALA A 37 26.02 -46.54 -26.88
N SER A 38 25.49 -46.92 -25.72
CA SER A 38 25.11 -48.31 -25.46
C SER A 38 23.64 -48.46 -25.86
N THR A 39 23.41 -49.23 -26.90
CA THR A 39 22.11 -49.69 -27.36
C THR A 39 21.41 -50.48 -26.24
N VAL A 40 20.42 -49.87 -25.61
CA VAL A 40 19.35 -50.61 -24.93
C VAL A 40 18.17 -50.62 -25.89
N GLN A 41 17.98 -51.75 -26.56
CA GLN A 41 16.70 -52.09 -27.17
C GLN A 41 15.68 -52.23 -26.05
N THR A 42 14.87 -51.19 -25.83
CA THR A 42 13.61 -51.35 -25.11
C THR A 42 12.60 -51.87 -26.11
N GLU A 43 12.31 -53.18 -26.02
CA GLU A 43 11.14 -53.79 -26.62
C GLU A 43 9.91 -52.95 -26.29
N ALA A 44 9.13 -52.64 -27.32
CA ALA A 44 7.81 -52.06 -27.19
C ALA A 44 6.89 -53.08 -26.50
N GLN A 45 6.92 -53.11 -25.17
CA GLN A 45 5.84 -53.70 -24.40
C GLN A 45 4.60 -52.82 -24.60
N THR A 46 3.58 -53.44 -25.18
CA THR A 46 2.19 -52.98 -25.22
C THR A 46 1.78 -52.42 -23.86
N GLY A 47 1.81 -51.09 -23.72
CA GLY A 47 1.53 -50.39 -22.48
C GLY A 47 0.08 -50.58 -22.06
N GLY A 48 -0.15 -51.48 -21.10
CA GLY A 48 -1.38 -51.49 -20.32
C GLY A 48 -1.57 -50.15 -19.63
N ARG A 49 -2.82 -49.67 -19.57
CA ARG A 49 -3.17 -48.44 -18.84
C ARG A 49 -2.66 -48.53 -17.38
N PRO A 50 -2.14 -47.43 -16.79
CA PRO A 50 -1.68 -47.42 -15.40
C PRO A 50 -2.76 -47.95 -14.45
N GLN A 51 -2.39 -48.78 -13.47
CA GLN A 51 -3.32 -49.47 -12.56
C GLN A 51 -4.23 -48.49 -11.78
N GLU A 52 -3.79 -47.25 -11.55
CA GLU A 52 -4.60 -46.19 -10.91
C GLU A 52 -5.75 -45.68 -11.80
N SER A 53 -5.63 -45.71 -13.13
CA SER A 53 -6.72 -45.24 -14.02
C SER A 53 -7.92 -46.20 -13.96
N GLN A 54 -7.68 -47.50 -13.77
CA GLN A 54 -8.74 -48.51 -13.68
C GLN A 54 -9.58 -48.37 -12.41
N ARG A 55 -9.04 -47.81 -11.32
CA ARG A 55 -9.74 -47.66 -10.03
C ARG A 55 -10.98 -46.76 -10.13
N PHE A 56 -10.90 -45.72 -10.95
CA PHE A 56 -11.94 -44.68 -11.07
C PHE A 56 -12.85 -44.88 -12.27
N GLU A 57 -12.48 -45.75 -13.23
CA GLU A 57 -13.30 -46.08 -14.40
C GLU A 57 -14.70 -46.58 -14.00
N LYS A 58 -14.84 -47.32 -12.89
CA LYS A 58 -16.14 -47.81 -12.38
C LYS A 58 -17.14 -46.72 -12.00
N ASN A 59 -16.67 -45.49 -11.79
CA ASN A 59 -17.49 -44.34 -11.43
C ASN A 59 -18.04 -43.59 -12.64
N LEU A 60 -17.57 -43.89 -13.87
CA LEU A 60 -18.05 -43.26 -15.10
C LEU A 60 -18.61 -44.30 -16.07
N THR A 61 -19.87 -44.12 -16.48
CA THR A 61 -20.52 -44.95 -17.50
C THR A 61 -20.57 -44.18 -18.82
N ARG A 62 -20.12 -44.80 -19.92
CA ARG A 62 -20.24 -44.22 -21.27
C ARG A 62 -21.55 -44.61 -21.93
N GLY A 63 -22.14 -43.69 -22.68
CA GLY A 63 -23.38 -43.92 -23.44
C GLY A 63 -24.59 -44.18 -22.52
N GLU A 64 -24.55 -43.68 -21.29
CA GLU A 64 -25.69 -43.83 -20.38
C GLU A 64 -26.87 -43.03 -20.93
N PRO A 65 -28.12 -43.58 -20.96
CA PRO A 65 -29.27 -42.84 -21.44
C PRO A 65 -29.46 -41.53 -20.68
N VAL A 66 -29.91 -40.48 -21.38
CA VAL A 66 -30.27 -39.22 -20.71
C VAL A 66 -31.42 -39.49 -19.72
N PRO A 67 -31.33 -39.05 -18.46
CA PRO A 67 -32.37 -39.29 -17.48
C PRO A 67 -33.71 -38.70 -17.91
N SER A 68 -34.82 -39.42 -17.65
CA SER A 68 -36.16 -39.03 -18.12
C SER A 68 -36.71 -37.72 -17.55
N TRP A 69 -36.13 -37.21 -16.46
CA TRP A 69 -36.51 -35.93 -15.85
C TRP A 69 -35.86 -34.71 -16.53
N VAL A 70 -34.89 -34.94 -17.41
CA VAL A 70 -34.20 -33.90 -18.19
C VAL A 70 -35.11 -33.45 -19.32
N GLU A 71 -35.29 -32.13 -19.42
CA GLU A 71 -35.96 -31.53 -20.57
C GLU A 71 -34.90 -31.21 -21.62
N LEU A 72 -34.86 -31.89 -22.76
CA LEU A 72 -33.82 -31.62 -23.77
C LEU A 72 -33.98 -30.23 -24.39
N ASP A 73 -32.87 -29.53 -24.60
CA ASP A 73 -32.79 -28.28 -25.34
C ASP A 73 -31.70 -28.41 -26.39
N ASN A 74 -32.06 -28.21 -27.65
CA ASN A 74 -31.16 -28.36 -28.78
C ASN A 74 -30.34 -27.09 -29.05
N GLY A 75 -30.40 -26.10 -28.15
CA GLY A 75 -29.66 -24.86 -28.26
C GLY A 75 -30.23 -23.88 -29.28
N SER A 76 -29.48 -22.80 -29.53
CA SER A 76 -29.85 -21.80 -30.52
C SER A 76 -29.54 -22.26 -31.95
N GLN A 77 -30.59 -22.32 -32.79
CA GLN A 77 -30.53 -22.62 -34.23
C GLN A 77 -30.02 -21.44 -35.07
N VAL A 78 -29.66 -20.31 -34.46
CA VAL A 78 -29.19 -19.12 -35.16
C VAL A 78 -27.89 -19.45 -35.93
N ALA A 79 -27.96 -19.43 -37.27
CA ALA A 79 -26.80 -19.63 -38.13
C ALA A 79 -25.73 -18.58 -37.80
N ASN A 80 -24.53 -19.03 -37.44
CA ASN A 80 -23.43 -18.16 -37.03
C ASN A 80 -23.02 -17.27 -38.21
N THR A 81 -23.35 -15.97 -38.17
CA THR A 81 -22.90 -15.02 -39.20
C THR A 81 -22.37 -13.70 -38.67
N SER A 82 -22.34 -13.44 -37.36
CA SER A 82 -21.87 -12.12 -36.86
C SER A 82 -21.05 -12.06 -35.57
N ASN A 83 -20.94 -13.13 -34.76
CA ASN A 83 -20.11 -13.07 -33.56
C ASN A 83 -18.66 -13.46 -33.88
N ALA A 84 -17.82 -12.47 -34.14
CA ALA A 84 -16.37 -12.58 -34.34
C ALA A 84 -15.58 -13.03 -33.09
N ALA A 85 -16.25 -13.63 -32.09
CA ALA A 85 -15.59 -14.12 -30.88
C ALA A 85 -14.83 -15.42 -31.19
N PRO A 86 -13.63 -15.62 -30.63
CA PRO A 86 -12.80 -16.80 -30.90
C PRO A 86 -13.44 -18.11 -30.42
N LEU A 87 -14.29 -18.02 -29.39
CA LEU A 87 -15.12 -19.12 -28.88
C LEU A 87 -16.53 -18.60 -28.62
N VAL A 88 -17.54 -19.40 -28.96
CA VAL A 88 -18.95 -19.13 -28.65
C VAL A 88 -19.56 -20.33 -27.94
N VAL A 89 -20.21 -20.10 -26.80
CA VAL A 89 -21.02 -21.14 -26.14
C VAL A 89 -22.42 -21.10 -26.75
N ARG A 90 -22.73 -22.05 -27.62
CA ARG A 90 -24.04 -22.10 -28.31
C ARG A 90 -25.17 -22.50 -27.36
N LEU A 91 -24.85 -23.39 -26.42
CA LEU A 91 -25.76 -23.82 -25.36
C LEU A 91 -24.97 -24.06 -24.08
N SER A 92 -25.49 -23.55 -22.98
CA SER A 92 -25.14 -23.99 -21.63
C SER A 92 -26.44 -24.30 -20.89
N ASP A 93 -26.77 -25.57 -20.78
CA ASP A 93 -27.92 -26.06 -20.02
C ASP A 93 -27.45 -26.87 -18.81
N VAL A 94 -27.92 -26.49 -17.63
CA VAL A 94 -27.64 -27.18 -16.37
C VAL A 94 -28.96 -27.46 -15.67
N GLN A 95 -29.27 -28.73 -15.44
CA GLN A 95 -30.51 -29.13 -14.79
C GLN A 95 -30.19 -29.97 -13.55
N THR A 96 -30.71 -29.58 -12.40
CA THR A 96 -30.52 -30.30 -11.15
C THR A 96 -31.83 -30.91 -10.69
N TYR A 97 -31.85 -32.22 -10.53
CA TYR A 97 -32.93 -32.99 -9.94
C TYR A 97 -32.60 -33.29 -8.49
N VAL A 98 -33.40 -32.80 -7.57
CA VAL A 98 -33.24 -33.00 -6.12
C VAL A 98 -34.20 -34.09 -5.68
N ASP A 99 -33.71 -35.11 -4.99
CA ASP A 99 -34.53 -36.18 -4.41
C ASP A 99 -33.72 -36.82 -3.28
N LYS A 100 -33.90 -38.13 -3.00
CA LYS A 100 -33.01 -38.88 -2.08
C LYS A 100 -31.53 -38.78 -2.47
N GLN A 101 -31.22 -38.82 -3.76
CA GLN A 101 -29.90 -38.48 -4.30
C GLN A 101 -30.08 -37.37 -5.33
N ALA A 102 -29.35 -36.27 -5.18
CA ALA A 102 -29.37 -35.24 -6.20
C ALA A 102 -28.57 -35.69 -7.43
N SER A 103 -29.06 -35.30 -8.59
CA SER A 103 -28.40 -35.51 -9.88
C SER A 103 -28.36 -34.19 -10.64
N THR A 104 -27.19 -33.84 -11.19
CA THR A 104 -27.02 -32.65 -12.03
C THR A 104 -26.67 -33.09 -13.44
N TYR A 105 -27.49 -32.72 -14.41
CA TYR A 105 -27.26 -32.87 -15.84
C TYR A 105 -26.63 -31.60 -16.40
N VAL A 106 -25.63 -31.76 -17.26
CA VAL A 106 -24.91 -30.69 -17.94
C VAL A 106 -24.92 -31.00 -19.43
N HIS A 107 -25.40 -30.05 -20.24
CA HIS A 107 -25.34 -30.09 -21.70
C HIS A 107 -24.71 -28.79 -22.21
N ARG A 108 -23.60 -28.93 -22.94
CA ARG A 108 -22.82 -27.80 -23.45
C ARG A 108 -22.48 -28.00 -24.91
N MET A 109 -22.74 -26.97 -25.70
CA MET A 109 -22.32 -26.88 -27.10
C MET A 109 -21.36 -25.70 -27.25
N MET A 110 -20.11 -25.97 -27.60
CA MET A 110 -19.05 -24.96 -27.72
C MET A 110 -18.50 -24.96 -29.15
N GLN A 111 -18.47 -23.79 -29.78
CA GLN A 111 -17.93 -23.61 -31.13
C GLN A 111 -16.57 -22.91 -31.06
N ALA A 112 -15.54 -23.52 -31.64
CA ALA A 112 -14.23 -22.89 -31.83
C ALA A 112 -14.20 -22.15 -33.17
N ASN A 113 -14.07 -20.82 -33.15
CA ASN A 113 -13.97 -20.01 -34.36
C ASN A 113 -12.51 -19.67 -34.73
N GLU A 114 -11.57 -19.91 -33.82
CA GLU A 114 -10.15 -19.64 -34.00
C GLU A 114 -9.29 -20.84 -33.61
N ALA A 115 -8.13 -21.00 -34.25
CA ALA A 115 -7.20 -22.11 -34.00
C ALA A 115 -6.77 -22.19 -32.53
N SER A 116 -6.56 -21.04 -31.88
CA SER A 116 -6.15 -20.94 -30.48
C SER A 116 -7.17 -21.49 -29.48
N MET A 117 -8.42 -21.68 -29.90
CA MET A 117 -9.50 -22.20 -29.05
C MET A 117 -9.71 -23.71 -29.19
N LEU A 118 -9.07 -24.37 -30.17
CA LEU A 118 -9.26 -25.80 -30.42
C LEU A 118 -8.89 -26.66 -29.21
N THR A 119 -7.80 -26.32 -28.51
CA THR A 119 -7.41 -27.03 -27.28
C THR A 119 -8.44 -26.87 -26.16
N GLN A 120 -9.01 -25.68 -25.99
CA GLN A 120 -10.02 -25.42 -24.96
C GLN A 120 -11.34 -26.15 -25.25
N VAL A 121 -11.74 -26.23 -26.52
CA VAL A 121 -12.98 -26.89 -26.94
C VAL A 121 -12.83 -28.41 -27.02
N GLY A 122 -11.63 -28.90 -27.37
CA GLY A 122 -11.35 -30.32 -27.54
C GLY A 122 -10.91 -31.09 -26.30
N ARG A 123 -10.74 -30.39 -25.17
CA ARG A 123 -10.49 -31.00 -23.87
C ARG A 123 -11.63 -30.65 -22.93
N ILE A 124 -12.31 -31.67 -22.41
CA ILE A 124 -13.41 -31.52 -21.47
C ILE A 124 -13.01 -32.14 -20.14
N GLU A 125 -13.34 -31.46 -19.04
CA GLU A 125 -13.01 -31.90 -17.70
C GLU A 125 -14.27 -32.04 -16.87
N ILE A 126 -14.46 -33.23 -16.30
CA ILE A 126 -15.58 -33.53 -15.42
C ILE A 126 -15.00 -33.89 -14.05
N PRO A 127 -14.96 -32.94 -13.10
CA PRO A 127 -14.56 -33.24 -11.72
C PRO A 127 -15.68 -33.97 -10.99
N PHE A 128 -15.33 -34.97 -10.18
CA PHE A 128 -16.24 -35.70 -9.31
C PHE A 128 -15.52 -36.32 -8.11
N HIS A 129 -16.27 -36.66 -7.07
CA HIS A 129 -15.75 -37.37 -5.89
C HIS A 129 -16.15 -38.84 -5.93
N PRO A 130 -15.21 -39.78 -6.19
CA PRO A 130 -15.54 -41.18 -6.44
C PRO A 130 -16.16 -41.92 -5.24
N GLU A 131 -15.98 -41.40 -4.02
CA GLU A 131 -16.55 -41.98 -2.78
C GLU A 131 -18.08 -41.91 -2.74
N TYR A 132 -18.69 -40.89 -3.34
CA TYR A 132 -20.14 -40.67 -3.26
C TYR A 132 -20.77 -40.17 -4.57
N GLN A 133 -20.01 -40.02 -5.65
CA GLN A 133 -20.52 -39.59 -6.96
C GLN A 133 -20.23 -40.59 -8.07
N ARG A 134 -21.14 -40.60 -9.05
CA ARG A 134 -20.99 -41.29 -10.33
C ARG A 134 -21.28 -40.33 -11.48
N VAL A 135 -20.63 -40.55 -12.61
CA VAL A 135 -20.79 -39.76 -13.83
C VAL A 135 -21.43 -40.61 -14.92
N GLY A 136 -22.58 -40.18 -15.42
CA GLY A 136 -23.19 -40.77 -16.62
C GLY A 136 -22.85 -39.92 -17.83
N LEU A 137 -21.91 -40.36 -18.68
CA LEU A 137 -21.61 -39.68 -19.93
C LEU A 137 -22.64 -40.08 -20.98
N HIS A 138 -23.50 -39.14 -21.39
CA HIS A 138 -24.61 -39.42 -22.29
C HIS A 138 -24.21 -39.33 -23.76
N SER A 139 -23.49 -38.28 -24.14
CA SER A 139 -23.02 -38.11 -25.51
C SER A 139 -21.83 -37.16 -25.59
N ILE A 140 -20.95 -37.41 -26.58
CA ILE A 140 -19.93 -36.47 -27.06
C ILE A 140 -20.05 -36.46 -28.59
N ARG A 141 -20.31 -35.31 -29.18
CA ARG A 141 -20.49 -35.14 -30.62
C ARG A 141 -19.64 -33.99 -31.13
N VAL A 142 -19.07 -34.17 -32.31
CA VAL A 142 -18.47 -33.08 -33.09
C VAL A 142 -19.40 -32.79 -34.26
N ILE A 143 -19.89 -31.56 -34.36
CA ILE A 143 -20.78 -31.13 -35.43
C ILE A 143 -19.99 -30.22 -36.38
N ARG A 144 -19.88 -30.62 -37.65
CA ARG A 144 -19.14 -29.94 -38.71
C ARG A 144 -20.09 -29.68 -39.87
N GLY A 145 -20.62 -28.47 -39.96
CA GLY A 145 -21.71 -28.17 -40.90
C GLY A 145 -22.93 -29.04 -40.59
N SER A 146 -23.37 -29.84 -41.57
CA SER A 146 -24.47 -30.80 -41.42
C SER A 146 -24.03 -32.18 -40.92
N GLN A 147 -22.73 -32.45 -40.83
CA GLN A 147 -22.20 -33.74 -40.39
C GLN A 147 -22.10 -33.79 -38.87
N VAL A 148 -22.47 -34.93 -38.29
CA VAL A 148 -22.35 -35.22 -36.85
C VAL A 148 -21.47 -36.44 -36.67
N PHE A 149 -20.38 -36.28 -35.94
CA PHE A 149 -19.46 -37.36 -35.57
C PHE A 149 -19.66 -37.70 -34.10
N ASP A 150 -20.15 -38.91 -33.83
CA ASP A 150 -20.25 -39.41 -32.45
C ASP A 150 -18.87 -39.85 -31.95
N LYS A 151 -18.43 -39.26 -30.84
CA LYS A 151 -17.15 -39.50 -30.17
C LYS A 151 -17.34 -40.12 -28.78
N THR A 152 -18.57 -40.47 -28.39
CA THR A 152 -18.91 -40.94 -27.03
C THR A 152 -18.11 -42.18 -26.63
N THR A 153 -17.93 -43.11 -27.56
CA THR A 153 -17.19 -44.36 -27.34
C THR A 153 -15.70 -44.25 -27.69
N THR A 154 -15.32 -43.31 -28.56
CA THR A 154 -13.95 -43.22 -29.10
C THR A 154 -13.07 -42.18 -28.40
N ALA A 155 -13.65 -41.18 -27.73
CA ALA A 155 -12.88 -40.13 -27.04
C ALA A 155 -11.97 -40.74 -25.95
N ASP A 156 -10.73 -40.28 -25.87
CA ASP A 156 -9.76 -40.71 -24.85
C ASP A 156 -10.16 -40.09 -23.51
N ILE A 157 -10.33 -40.91 -22.47
CA ILE A 157 -10.67 -40.45 -21.12
C ILE A 157 -9.54 -40.87 -20.19
N ARG A 158 -8.96 -39.88 -19.53
CA ARG A 158 -7.92 -40.06 -18.50
C ARG A 158 -8.43 -39.57 -17.18
N TYR A 159 -8.23 -40.36 -16.13
CA TYR A 159 -8.59 -39.98 -14.76
C TYR A 159 -7.38 -39.37 -14.10
N LEU A 160 -7.51 -38.10 -13.72
CA LEU A 160 -6.45 -37.33 -13.09
C LEU A 160 -6.88 -37.00 -11.67
N GLN A 161 -6.19 -37.56 -10.68
CA GLN A 161 -6.29 -37.13 -9.30
C GLN A 161 -5.24 -36.05 -9.06
N MET A 162 -5.59 -34.80 -9.40
CA MET A 162 -4.72 -33.65 -9.15
C MET A 162 -5.06 -33.08 -7.77
N GLU A 163 -4.22 -33.36 -6.78
CA GLU A 163 -4.28 -32.68 -5.49
C GLU A 163 -3.65 -31.29 -5.66
N SER A 164 -4.43 -30.33 -6.15
CA SER A 164 -3.96 -28.97 -6.48
C SER A 164 -3.41 -28.19 -5.28
N GLU A 165 -3.69 -28.66 -4.07
CA GLU A 165 -3.28 -28.04 -2.81
C GLU A 165 -2.32 -28.95 -2.00
N LEU A 166 -1.66 -29.90 -2.67
CA LEU A 166 -0.71 -30.82 -2.03
C LEU A 166 0.46 -30.09 -1.36
N ASP A 167 0.97 -29.03 -1.98
CA ASP A 167 2.03 -28.18 -1.43
C ASP A 167 1.60 -27.49 -0.11
N SER A 168 0.29 -27.32 0.08
CA SER A 168 -0.34 -26.82 1.32
C SER A 168 -0.73 -27.94 2.29
N GLY A 169 -0.45 -29.21 1.95
CA GLY A 169 -0.80 -30.39 2.74
C GLY A 169 -2.29 -30.68 2.75
N ILE A 170 -3.03 -30.41 1.67
CA ILE A 170 -4.47 -30.66 1.56
C ILE A 170 -4.73 -31.77 0.54
N PHE A 171 -5.48 -32.78 0.97
CA PHE A 171 -5.95 -33.90 0.16
C PHE A 171 -7.47 -33.86 0.09
N THR A 172 -8.01 -33.68 -1.12
CA THR A 172 -9.46 -33.56 -1.37
C THR A 172 -10.08 -34.86 -1.84
N GLY A 173 -9.29 -35.74 -2.48
CA GLY A 173 -9.79 -36.94 -3.13
C GLY A 173 -10.67 -36.66 -4.35
N SER A 174 -10.63 -35.44 -4.90
CA SER A 174 -11.34 -35.11 -6.14
C SER A 174 -10.64 -35.75 -7.35
N VAL A 175 -11.42 -36.31 -8.26
CA VAL A 175 -10.91 -36.93 -9.50
C VAL A 175 -11.52 -36.21 -10.69
N THR A 176 -10.69 -35.90 -11.68
CA THR A 176 -11.12 -35.29 -12.94
C THR A 176 -11.08 -36.31 -14.06
N ALA A 177 -12.22 -36.59 -14.68
CA ALA A 177 -12.25 -37.26 -15.98
C ALA A 177 -11.89 -36.24 -17.07
N SER A 178 -10.65 -36.32 -17.56
CA SER A 178 -10.11 -35.50 -18.65
C SER A 178 -10.35 -36.20 -19.97
N ILE A 179 -11.30 -35.66 -20.74
CA ILE A 179 -11.75 -36.18 -22.02
C ILE A 179 -11.05 -35.41 -23.13
N VAL A 180 -10.30 -36.11 -23.99
CA VAL A 180 -9.66 -35.55 -25.18
C VAL A 180 -10.41 -36.04 -26.41
N ILE A 181 -10.90 -35.08 -27.19
CA ILE A 181 -11.63 -35.31 -28.43
C ILE A 181 -10.68 -35.07 -29.60
N ASP A 182 -10.58 -36.06 -30.47
CA ASP A 182 -9.74 -36.05 -31.67
C ASP A 182 -10.45 -35.41 -32.88
N ASP A 183 -9.66 -34.97 -33.88
CA ASP A 183 -10.13 -34.34 -35.12
C ASP A 183 -11.08 -33.15 -34.92
N ILE A 184 -10.70 -32.18 -34.08
CA ILE A 184 -11.42 -30.90 -33.95
C ILE A 184 -10.76 -29.83 -34.82
N ARG A 185 -11.59 -29.10 -35.57
CA ARG A 185 -11.19 -28.09 -36.55
C ARG A 185 -11.90 -26.76 -36.27
N ILE A 186 -11.37 -25.70 -36.86
CA ILE A 186 -12.01 -24.37 -36.81
C ILE A 186 -13.41 -24.47 -37.42
N GLY A 187 -14.40 -23.92 -36.71
CA GLY A 187 -15.82 -23.95 -37.06
C GLY A 187 -16.59 -25.11 -36.45
N ASP A 188 -15.91 -26.15 -35.94
CA ASP A 188 -16.58 -27.30 -35.33
C ASP A 188 -17.28 -26.90 -34.02
N ILE A 189 -18.42 -27.54 -33.76
CA ILE A 189 -19.13 -27.46 -32.50
C ILE A 189 -18.90 -28.77 -31.75
N VAL A 190 -18.32 -28.69 -30.56
CA VAL A 190 -18.27 -29.80 -29.61
C VAL A 190 -19.50 -29.73 -28.72
N ASP A 191 -20.28 -30.80 -28.77
CA ASP A 191 -21.52 -30.98 -28.04
C ASP A 191 -21.36 -32.15 -27.06
N ILE A 192 -21.44 -31.85 -25.76
CA ILE A 192 -21.34 -32.85 -24.68
C ILE A 192 -22.56 -32.79 -23.78
N ALA A 193 -23.04 -33.97 -23.40
CA ALA A 193 -24.02 -34.15 -22.34
C ALA A 193 -23.56 -35.21 -21.32
N TYR A 194 -23.65 -34.89 -20.03
CA TYR A 194 -23.36 -35.84 -18.94
C TYR A 194 -24.19 -35.52 -17.68
N SER A 195 -24.32 -36.48 -16.78
CA SER A 195 -24.88 -36.29 -15.45
C SER A 195 -23.86 -36.63 -14.37
N THR A 196 -23.98 -35.98 -13.22
CA THR A 196 -23.28 -36.35 -11.99
C THR A 196 -24.31 -36.59 -10.90
N THR A 197 -24.31 -37.80 -10.33
CA THR A 197 -25.29 -38.24 -9.35
C THR A 197 -24.60 -38.55 -8.04
N GLY A 198 -25.17 -38.05 -6.94
CA GLY A 198 -24.69 -38.28 -5.58
C GLY A 198 -24.19 -37.00 -4.89
N GLN A 199 -24.16 -37.06 -3.56
CA GLN A 199 -23.84 -35.93 -2.69
C GLN A 199 -23.04 -36.43 -1.49
N ASN A 200 -22.27 -35.53 -0.89
CA ASN A 200 -21.54 -35.87 0.33
C ASN A 200 -22.53 -36.14 1.47
N PRO A 201 -22.51 -37.32 2.11
CA PRO A 201 -23.44 -37.66 3.19
C PRO A 201 -23.33 -36.72 4.40
N VAL A 202 -22.21 -36.01 4.58
CA VAL A 202 -22.00 -35.06 5.68
C VAL A 202 -23.03 -33.95 5.78
N PHE A 203 -23.79 -33.70 4.70
CA PHE A 203 -24.80 -32.65 4.64
C PHE A 203 -26.21 -33.14 5.02
N ASP A 204 -26.36 -34.36 5.54
CA ASP A 204 -27.62 -34.94 6.00
C ASP A 204 -28.75 -34.88 4.95
N GLY A 205 -28.37 -35.01 3.67
CA GLY A 205 -29.30 -34.96 2.55
C GLY A 205 -29.82 -33.56 2.18
N HIS A 206 -29.34 -32.49 2.84
CA HIS A 206 -29.72 -31.12 2.49
C HIS A 206 -29.14 -30.69 1.14
N PHE A 207 -29.97 -30.04 0.33
CA PHE A 207 -29.58 -29.53 -0.98
C PHE A 207 -29.16 -28.06 -0.92
N PHE A 208 -28.02 -27.76 -1.54
CA PHE A 208 -27.56 -26.42 -1.84
C PHE A 208 -26.61 -26.46 -3.04
N SER A 209 -26.54 -25.36 -3.79
CA SER A 209 -25.67 -25.24 -4.96
C SER A 209 -25.43 -23.79 -5.32
N THR A 210 -24.31 -23.49 -5.96
CA THR A 210 -24.06 -22.20 -6.59
C THR A 210 -23.64 -22.45 -8.03
N LEU A 211 -24.42 -21.93 -8.99
CA LEU A 211 -24.18 -22.12 -10.41
C LEU A 211 -23.85 -20.78 -11.09
N VAL A 212 -22.77 -20.74 -11.86
CA VAL A 212 -22.36 -19.54 -12.59
C VAL A 212 -23.28 -19.30 -13.80
N TRP A 213 -23.79 -18.08 -13.89
CA TRP A 213 -24.71 -17.66 -14.95
C TRP A 213 -23.94 -17.09 -16.15
N ASP A 214 -23.09 -16.09 -15.91
CA ASP A 214 -22.30 -15.39 -16.94
C ASP A 214 -21.00 -16.14 -17.31
N ASN A 215 -20.28 -15.66 -18.33
CA ASN A 215 -19.01 -16.24 -18.80
C ASN A 215 -18.15 -15.18 -19.51
N SER A 216 -16.86 -15.44 -19.69
CA SER A 216 -15.94 -14.59 -20.47
C SER A 216 -16.08 -14.75 -21.99
N TYR A 217 -16.95 -15.65 -22.43
CA TYR A 217 -17.34 -15.84 -23.83
C TYR A 217 -18.85 -15.65 -23.99
N PRO A 218 -19.32 -15.18 -25.15
CA PRO A 218 -20.76 -15.02 -25.39
C PRO A 218 -21.48 -16.37 -25.33
N ILE A 219 -22.68 -16.36 -24.74
CA ILE A 219 -23.56 -17.53 -24.64
C ILE A 219 -24.83 -17.26 -25.46
N LEU A 220 -25.08 -18.05 -26.50
CA LEU A 220 -26.27 -17.84 -27.34
C LEU A 220 -27.55 -18.24 -26.62
N ARG A 221 -27.50 -19.30 -25.80
CA ARG A 221 -28.61 -19.79 -25.00
C ARG A 221 -28.12 -20.38 -23.68
N LYS A 222 -28.67 -19.88 -22.57
CA LYS A 222 -28.37 -20.34 -21.22
C LYS A 222 -29.66 -20.79 -20.55
N ARG A 223 -29.62 -21.96 -19.92
CA ARG A 223 -30.68 -22.43 -19.05
C ARG A 223 -30.12 -23.04 -17.77
N ILE A 224 -30.72 -22.69 -16.64
CA ILE A 224 -30.51 -23.36 -15.36
C ILE A 224 -31.88 -23.80 -14.85
N ARG A 225 -32.05 -25.09 -14.54
CA ARG A 225 -33.32 -25.64 -14.07
C ARG A 225 -33.12 -26.41 -12.77
N LEU A 226 -33.89 -26.09 -11.75
CA LEU A 226 -33.98 -26.86 -10.51
C LEU A 226 -35.32 -27.58 -10.48
N ASN A 227 -35.30 -28.91 -10.32
CA ASN A 227 -36.48 -29.73 -10.16
C ASN A 227 -36.45 -30.42 -8.79
N THR A 228 -37.26 -29.97 -7.85
CA THR A 228 -37.26 -30.42 -6.44
C THR A 228 -38.67 -30.82 -5.98
N PRO A 229 -38.85 -31.76 -5.03
CA PRO A 229 -40.15 -32.01 -4.42
C PRO A 229 -40.71 -30.72 -3.82
N ALA A 230 -42.01 -30.49 -3.95
CA ALA A 230 -42.65 -29.28 -3.41
C ALA A 230 -42.57 -29.21 -1.87
N SER A 231 -42.37 -30.34 -1.19
CA SER A 231 -42.15 -30.43 0.26
C SER A 231 -40.77 -29.98 0.71
N ARG A 232 -39.78 -29.88 -0.20
CA ARG A 232 -38.41 -29.47 0.11
C ARG A 232 -38.25 -27.95 -0.05
N PRO A 233 -37.90 -27.19 1.00
CA PRO A 233 -37.97 -25.73 1.01
C PRO A 233 -36.73 -25.06 0.38
N VAL A 234 -36.44 -25.36 -0.89
CA VAL A 234 -35.28 -24.77 -1.58
C VAL A 234 -35.55 -23.30 -1.94
N LYS A 235 -34.77 -22.39 -1.36
CA LYS A 235 -34.71 -20.96 -1.72
C LYS A 235 -33.65 -20.73 -2.79
N TYR A 236 -33.78 -19.67 -3.58
CA TYR A 236 -32.74 -19.21 -4.48
C TYR A 236 -32.45 -17.72 -4.37
N ARG A 237 -31.26 -17.32 -4.81
CA ARG A 237 -30.83 -15.92 -4.89
C ARG A 237 -29.90 -15.75 -6.09
N ILE A 238 -30.11 -14.68 -6.85
CA ILE A 238 -29.19 -14.25 -7.91
C ILE A 238 -28.25 -13.21 -7.29
N LEU A 239 -26.95 -13.43 -7.39
CA LEU A 239 -25.90 -12.54 -6.89
C LEU A 239 -25.05 -12.03 -8.06
N GLY A 240 -24.43 -10.87 -7.89
CA GLY A 240 -23.60 -10.22 -8.91
C GLY A 240 -24.38 -9.27 -9.83
N GLN A 241 -23.64 -8.54 -10.65
CA GLN A 241 -24.17 -7.61 -11.66
C GLN A 241 -23.71 -8.08 -13.04
N GLY A 242 -24.60 -8.09 -14.03
CA GLY A 242 -24.29 -8.64 -15.35
C GLY A 242 -25.22 -8.10 -16.44
N SER A 243 -25.01 -8.53 -17.69
CA SER A 243 -25.77 -8.03 -18.83
C SER A 243 -27.08 -8.79 -19.08
N GLY A 244 -28.15 -8.08 -19.43
CA GLY A 244 -29.42 -8.67 -19.84
C GLY A 244 -30.25 -9.23 -18.68
N ASN A 245 -31.55 -9.38 -18.93
CA ASN A 245 -32.49 -9.87 -17.92
C ASN A 245 -32.49 -11.40 -17.89
N ILE A 246 -32.48 -11.97 -16.68
CA ILE A 246 -32.69 -13.40 -16.45
C ILE A 246 -34.20 -13.62 -16.39
N GLN A 247 -34.75 -14.39 -17.33
CA GLN A 247 -36.15 -14.79 -17.26
C GLN A 247 -36.28 -15.93 -16.25
N THR A 248 -37.16 -15.77 -15.26
CA THR A 248 -37.43 -16.78 -14.25
C THR A 248 -38.85 -17.30 -14.38
N ARG A 249 -39.00 -18.62 -14.43
CA ARG A 249 -40.29 -19.31 -14.45
C ARG A 249 -40.33 -20.33 -13.32
N GLU A 250 -41.36 -20.24 -12.48
CA GLU A 250 -41.66 -21.23 -11.44
C GLU A 250 -42.95 -21.95 -11.79
N GLU A 251 -42.94 -23.27 -11.69
CA GLU A 251 -44.11 -24.11 -11.94
C GLU A 251 -44.18 -25.23 -10.89
N GLN A 252 -45.40 -25.70 -10.62
CA GLN A 252 -45.63 -26.92 -9.84
C GLN A 252 -46.23 -27.97 -10.75
N LEU A 253 -45.59 -29.13 -10.82
CA LEU A 253 -46.01 -30.25 -11.66
C LEU A 253 -45.78 -31.56 -10.92
N ALA A 254 -46.82 -32.40 -10.85
CA ALA A 254 -46.74 -33.74 -10.24
C ALA A 254 -46.10 -33.75 -8.83
N GLY A 255 -46.46 -32.81 -7.97
CA GLY A 255 -45.93 -32.70 -6.59
C GLY A 255 -44.50 -32.16 -6.50
N ARG A 256 -43.94 -31.65 -7.61
CA ARG A 256 -42.60 -31.07 -7.67
C ARG A 256 -42.66 -29.59 -8.00
N LYS A 257 -41.77 -28.82 -7.41
CA LYS A 257 -41.48 -27.43 -7.74
C LYS A 257 -40.33 -27.38 -8.74
N ILE A 258 -40.57 -26.72 -9.87
CA ILE A 258 -39.58 -26.55 -10.94
C ILE A 258 -39.31 -25.07 -11.09
N ILE A 259 -38.04 -24.68 -11.01
CA ILE A 259 -37.58 -23.30 -11.15
C ILE A 259 -36.62 -23.26 -12.34
N THR A 260 -36.96 -22.48 -13.35
CA THR A 260 -36.18 -22.37 -14.58
C THR A 260 -35.74 -20.94 -14.80
N PHE A 261 -34.44 -20.76 -15.04
CA PHE A 261 -33.82 -19.50 -15.42
C PHE A 261 -33.36 -19.61 -16.87
N THR A 262 -33.76 -18.68 -17.73
CA THR A 262 -33.36 -18.64 -19.15
C THR A 262 -32.90 -17.26 -19.58
N ALA A 263 -31.96 -17.24 -20.53
CA ALA A 263 -31.70 -16.08 -21.36
C ALA A 263 -31.05 -16.52 -22.68
N ASP A 264 -31.30 -15.72 -23.71
CA ASP A 264 -30.62 -15.84 -25.01
C ASP A 264 -29.67 -14.65 -25.20
N GLN A 265 -28.62 -14.84 -26.01
CA GLN A 265 -27.64 -13.80 -26.38
C GLN A 265 -26.98 -13.10 -25.18
N ILE A 266 -26.51 -13.87 -24.20
CA ILE A 266 -25.73 -13.35 -23.06
C ILE A 266 -24.36 -12.88 -23.58
N LYS A 267 -24.03 -11.62 -23.29
CA LYS A 267 -22.74 -11.04 -23.67
C LYS A 267 -21.62 -11.59 -22.79
N ALA A 268 -20.42 -11.66 -23.35
CA ALA A 268 -19.21 -11.93 -22.58
C ALA A 268 -19.02 -10.85 -21.51
N ILE A 269 -18.65 -11.28 -20.30
CA ILE A 269 -18.21 -10.40 -19.23
C ILE A 269 -16.68 -10.37 -19.23
N GLU A 270 -16.13 -9.16 -19.31
CA GLU A 270 -14.70 -8.90 -19.17
C GLU A 270 -14.32 -9.00 -17.70
N PHE A 271 -13.32 -9.83 -17.40
CA PHE A 271 -12.81 -10.00 -16.04
C PHE A 271 -11.83 -8.88 -15.71
N GLU A 272 -12.07 -8.18 -14.61
CA GLU A 272 -11.15 -7.17 -14.08
C GLU A 272 -10.33 -7.77 -12.93
N PRO A 273 -8.99 -7.71 -12.98
CA PRO A 273 -8.15 -8.22 -11.90
C PRO A 273 -8.22 -7.28 -10.69
N TYR A 274 -7.91 -7.81 -9.49
CA TYR A 274 -7.86 -7.03 -8.24
C TYR A 274 -9.18 -6.33 -7.89
N VAL A 275 -10.30 -7.04 -8.07
CA VAL A 275 -11.63 -6.61 -7.58
C VAL A 275 -11.78 -7.05 -6.11
N PRO A 276 -12.41 -6.25 -5.24
CA PRO A 276 -12.71 -6.66 -3.87
C PRO A 276 -13.38 -8.02 -3.79
N HIS A 277 -12.93 -8.85 -2.84
CA HIS A 277 -13.35 -10.24 -2.67
C HIS A 277 -14.86 -10.41 -2.42
N ASP A 278 -15.55 -9.37 -1.97
CA ASP A 278 -16.98 -9.37 -1.70
C ASP A 278 -17.84 -8.93 -2.91
N ILE A 279 -17.27 -8.90 -4.11
CA ILE A 279 -17.94 -8.57 -5.38
C ILE A 279 -17.92 -9.77 -6.33
N PHE A 280 -19.10 -10.20 -6.76
CA PHE A 280 -19.27 -11.21 -7.81
C PHE A 280 -19.15 -10.57 -9.20
N GLN A 281 -18.04 -10.83 -9.90
CA GLN A 281 -17.83 -10.35 -11.27
C GLN A 281 -18.73 -11.05 -12.31
N PHE A 282 -19.05 -12.32 -12.06
CA PHE A 282 -20.08 -13.05 -12.81
C PHE A 282 -21.32 -13.18 -11.96
N ARG A 283 -22.50 -13.10 -12.57
CA ARG A 283 -23.71 -13.48 -11.84
C ARG A 283 -23.67 -14.96 -11.49
N VAL A 284 -24.14 -15.28 -10.30
CA VAL A 284 -24.33 -16.66 -9.83
C VAL A 284 -25.75 -16.85 -9.33
N ILE A 285 -26.28 -18.05 -9.49
CA ILE A 285 -27.57 -18.46 -8.93
C ILE A 285 -27.30 -19.43 -7.81
N GLN A 286 -27.63 -19.02 -6.59
CA GLN A 286 -27.55 -19.85 -5.40
C GLN A 286 -28.86 -20.56 -5.15
N PHE A 287 -28.79 -21.79 -4.66
CA PHE A 287 -29.89 -22.57 -4.14
C PHE A 287 -29.51 -23.06 -2.74
N SER A 288 -30.46 -23.05 -1.80
CA SER A 288 -30.25 -23.64 -0.47
C SER A 288 -31.55 -24.03 0.20
N GLU A 289 -31.56 -25.18 0.86
CA GLU A 289 -32.61 -25.57 1.80
C GLU A 289 -32.44 -24.95 3.19
N PHE A 290 -31.24 -24.49 3.51
CA PHE A 290 -31.01 -23.77 4.75
C PHE A 290 -31.66 -22.39 4.61
N SER A 291 -32.74 -22.19 5.35
CA SER A 291 -33.52 -20.96 5.34
C SER A 291 -32.96 -19.87 6.24
N GLN A 292 -32.10 -20.25 7.19
CA GLN A 292 -31.50 -19.38 8.20
C GLN A 292 -30.13 -19.91 8.65
N TRP A 293 -29.24 -19.02 9.09
CA TRP A 293 -27.90 -19.39 9.59
C TRP A 293 -27.95 -20.29 10.81
N GLN A 294 -28.98 -20.17 11.66
CA GLN A 294 -29.22 -21.09 12.77
C GLN A 294 -29.27 -22.56 12.33
N GLN A 295 -29.85 -22.89 11.17
CA GLN A 295 -29.91 -24.26 10.67
C GLN A 295 -28.53 -24.77 10.24
N VAL A 296 -27.71 -23.90 9.63
CA VAL A 296 -26.31 -24.21 9.32
C VAL A 296 -25.52 -24.42 10.62
N ASN A 297 -25.76 -23.60 11.63
CA ASN A 297 -25.15 -23.75 12.95
C ASN A 297 -25.57 -25.07 13.62
N GLN A 298 -26.85 -25.45 13.56
CA GLN A 298 -27.33 -26.72 14.12
C GLN A 298 -26.69 -27.93 13.41
N TRP A 299 -26.60 -27.91 12.09
CA TRP A 299 -25.86 -28.90 11.31
C TRP A 299 -24.39 -28.98 11.76
N ALA A 300 -23.72 -27.82 11.85
CA ALA A 300 -22.33 -27.77 12.28
C ALA A 300 -22.13 -28.23 13.74
N GLN A 301 -23.07 -27.93 14.65
CA GLN A 301 -23.05 -28.42 16.02
C GLN A 301 -23.06 -29.95 16.07
N ASN A 302 -23.90 -30.61 15.26
CA ASN A 302 -23.93 -32.07 15.19
C ASN A 302 -22.59 -32.67 14.73
N LEU A 303 -21.90 -31.98 13.80
CA LEU A 303 -20.58 -32.42 13.33
C LEU A 303 -19.48 -32.20 14.39
N PHE A 304 -19.54 -31.09 15.13
CA PHE A 304 -18.53 -30.71 16.13
C PHE A 304 -18.81 -31.26 17.53
N ASP A 305 -19.95 -31.93 17.76
CA ASP A 305 -20.27 -32.65 19.00
C ASP A 305 -19.51 -33.97 19.09
N VAL A 306 -18.18 -33.86 19.13
CA VAL A 306 -17.25 -34.97 19.23
C VAL A 306 -16.59 -34.92 20.59
N SER A 307 -17.21 -35.59 21.57
CA SER A 307 -16.67 -35.69 22.92
C SER A 307 -15.57 -36.75 22.98
N THR A 308 -14.47 -36.40 23.64
CA THR A 308 -13.37 -37.33 23.89
C THR A 308 -12.86 -37.12 25.30
N ASN A 309 -12.41 -38.21 25.92
CA ASN A 309 -11.65 -38.14 27.16
C ASN A 309 -10.48 -39.11 27.05
N SER A 310 -9.25 -38.58 27.12
CA SER A 310 -8.04 -39.38 27.03
C SER A 310 -7.02 -38.90 28.04
N ALA A 311 -6.20 -39.83 28.54
CA ALA A 311 -5.14 -39.51 29.49
C ALA A 311 -4.13 -38.50 28.90
N GLU A 312 -3.90 -38.53 27.59
CA GLU A 312 -3.03 -37.57 26.90
C GLU A 312 -3.62 -36.16 26.90
N LEU A 313 -4.92 -36.02 26.56
CA LEU A 313 -5.60 -34.72 26.62
C LEU A 313 -5.59 -34.15 28.04
N ASP A 314 -5.85 -34.98 29.05
CA ASP A 314 -5.82 -34.56 30.46
C ASP A 314 -4.40 -34.15 30.90
N LYS A 315 -3.36 -34.83 30.41
CA LYS A 315 -1.95 -34.45 30.65
C LYS A 315 -1.63 -33.08 30.04
N VAL A 316 -2.08 -32.82 28.80
CA VAL A 316 -1.92 -31.51 28.14
C VAL A 316 -2.63 -30.42 28.94
N VAL A 317 -3.89 -30.65 29.32
CA VAL A 317 -4.68 -29.71 30.13
C VAL A 317 -4.00 -29.46 31.48
N ALA A 318 -3.53 -30.50 32.17
CA ALA A 318 -2.84 -30.37 33.45
C ALA A 318 -1.54 -29.55 33.32
N GLY A 319 -0.76 -29.75 32.26
CA GLY A 319 0.45 -28.97 32.00
C GLY A 319 0.20 -27.48 31.73
N LEU A 320 -1.00 -27.14 31.25
CA LEU A 320 -1.44 -25.75 31.02
C LEU A 320 -2.10 -25.12 32.26
N ARG A 321 -2.48 -25.92 33.27
CA ARG A 321 -2.98 -25.45 34.57
C ARG A 321 -1.81 -24.97 35.44
N GLY A 322 -1.32 -23.78 35.14
CA GLY A 322 -0.22 -23.14 35.87
C GLY A 322 0.17 -21.74 35.38
N ALA A 323 -0.50 -21.22 34.34
CA ALA A 323 -0.29 -19.86 33.87
C ALA A 323 -0.85 -18.83 34.88
N GLY A 324 -0.18 -17.69 35.03
CA GLY A 324 -0.48 -16.71 36.08
C GLY A 324 -1.84 -16.01 35.95
N ASN A 325 -2.49 -16.08 34.77
CA ASN A 325 -3.85 -15.60 34.53
C ASN A 325 -4.47 -16.21 33.25
N SER A 326 -5.77 -15.99 33.05
CA SER A 326 -6.54 -16.52 31.90
C SER A 326 -5.97 -16.12 30.54
N ASP A 327 -5.45 -14.89 30.38
CA ASP A 327 -4.82 -14.44 29.14
C ASP A 327 -3.61 -15.30 28.77
N GLN A 328 -2.73 -15.58 29.75
CA GLN A 328 -1.56 -16.43 29.55
C GLN A 328 -1.96 -17.89 29.26
N THR A 329 -2.98 -18.40 29.95
CA THR A 329 -3.52 -19.75 29.71
C THR A 329 -3.96 -19.92 28.26
N VAL A 330 -4.72 -18.95 27.72
CA VAL A 330 -5.17 -18.99 26.32
C VAL A 330 -4.00 -18.93 25.34
N GLN A 331 -3.02 -18.06 25.59
CA GLN A 331 -1.82 -17.95 24.75
C GLN A 331 -1.03 -19.26 24.71
N GLN A 332 -0.84 -19.92 25.86
CA GLN A 332 -0.12 -21.19 25.94
C GLN A 332 -0.90 -22.32 25.27
N ALA A 333 -2.22 -22.38 25.43
CA ALA A 333 -3.05 -23.37 24.76
C ALA A 333 -3.04 -23.19 23.23
N LEU A 334 -3.15 -21.95 22.75
CA LEU A 334 -3.02 -21.64 21.32
C LEU A 334 -1.64 -22.05 20.80
N ALA A 335 -0.56 -21.64 21.48
CA ALA A 335 0.80 -21.96 21.10
C ALA A 335 1.05 -23.49 21.10
N TYR A 336 0.48 -24.23 22.05
CA TYR A 336 0.55 -25.70 22.06
C TYR A 336 -0.06 -26.27 20.79
N VAL A 337 -1.31 -25.90 20.46
CA VAL A 337 -1.99 -26.43 19.26
C VAL A 337 -1.29 -26.01 17.98
N GLN A 338 -0.72 -24.80 17.91
CA GLN A 338 0.02 -24.32 16.73
C GLN A 338 1.34 -25.07 16.52
N ASN A 339 2.09 -25.34 17.58
CA ASN A 339 3.44 -25.89 17.48
C ASN A 339 3.47 -27.43 17.53
N GLU A 340 2.55 -28.07 18.26
CA GLU A 340 2.56 -29.52 18.49
C GLU A 340 1.68 -30.30 17.50
N ILE A 341 0.83 -29.61 16.73
CA ILE A 341 -0.08 -30.23 15.76
C ILE A 341 0.19 -29.65 14.37
N ARG A 342 0.78 -30.45 13.48
CA ARG A 342 1.06 -30.04 12.11
C ARG A 342 -0.23 -29.88 11.29
N TYR A 343 -0.29 -28.87 10.44
CA TYR A 343 -1.41 -28.74 9.50
C TYR A 343 -1.32 -29.81 8.41
N LEU A 344 -2.37 -30.62 8.28
CA LEU A 344 -2.55 -31.59 7.20
C LEU A 344 -4.05 -31.87 7.07
N SER A 345 -4.64 -31.57 5.91
CA SER A 345 -6.07 -31.80 5.65
C SER A 345 -6.28 -33.05 4.83
N ILE A 346 -7.08 -33.97 5.38
CA ILE A 346 -7.57 -35.17 4.69
C ILE A 346 -9.09 -35.01 4.58
N SER A 347 -9.53 -34.29 3.55
CA SER A 347 -10.90 -33.84 3.35
C SER A 347 -11.70 -34.77 2.43
N ILE A 348 -11.61 -36.08 2.66
CA ILE A 348 -12.28 -37.10 1.86
C ILE A 348 -13.57 -37.55 2.56
N GLY A 349 -14.68 -37.57 1.80
CA GLY A 349 -15.98 -37.99 2.33
C GLY A 349 -16.48 -37.08 3.45
N GLU A 350 -16.96 -37.67 4.55
CA GLU A 350 -17.47 -36.92 5.70
C GLU A 350 -16.40 -36.04 6.37
N ASN A 351 -15.14 -36.45 6.31
CA ASN A 351 -14.02 -35.69 6.88
C ASN A 351 -13.72 -34.41 6.12
N SER A 352 -14.46 -34.09 5.06
CA SER A 352 -14.45 -32.75 4.46
C SER A 352 -14.91 -31.67 5.47
N HIS A 353 -15.94 -31.96 6.28
CA HIS A 353 -16.52 -30.99 7.22
C HIS A 353 -16.58 -31.50 8.66
N LYS A 354 -16.63 -32.81 8.88
CA LYS A 354 -16.63 -33.41 10.22
C LYS A 354 -15.19 -33.45 10.78
N PRO A 355 -14.92 -32.84 11.94
CA PRO A 355 -13.60 -32.88 12.56
C PRO A 355 -13.29 -34.28 13.11
N PHE A 356 -12.01 -34.63 13.14
CA PHE A 356 -11.52 -35.78 13.88
C PHE A 356 -11.59 -35.54 15.40
N PRO A 357 -11.81 -36.59 16.20
CA PRO A 357 -11.78 -36.51 17.65
C PRO A 357 -10.45 -35.92 18.21
N PRO A 358 -10.48 -35.04 19.23
CA PRO A 358 -9.27 -34.41 19.77
C PRO A 358 -8.15 -35.36 20.22
N ASP A 359 -8.49 -36.53 20.76
CA ASP A 359 -7.53 -37.57 21.15
C ASP A 359 -6.82 -38.20 19.94
N VAL A 360 -7.55 -38.43 18.84
CA VAL A 360 -6.96 -38.88 17.57
C VAL A 360 -6.01 -37.83 17.00
N VAL A 361 -6.39 -36.55 17.05
CA VAL A 361 -5.55 -35.43 16.59
C VAL A 361 -4.26 -35.34 17.41
N LEU A 362 -4.34 -35.48 18.73
CA LEU A 362 -3.18 -35.52 19.63
C LEU A 362 -2.27 -36.72 19.32
N ALA A 363 -2.84 -37.91 19.20
CA ALA A 363 -2.09 -39.13 18.95
C ALA A 363 -1.32 -39.09 17.62
N ARG A 364 -1.93 -38.56 16.55
CA ARG A 364 -1.30 -38.50 15.21
C ARG A 364 -0.45 -37.24 14.98
N ARG A 365 -0.54 -36.23 15.85
CA ARG A 365 0.20 -34.95 15.77
C ARG A 365 -0.05 -34.13 14.50
N TYR A 366 -1.20 -34.31 13.85
CA TYR A 366 -1.62 -33.47 12.73
C TYR A 366 -3.13 -33.33 12.63
N GLY A 367 -3.60 -32.30 11.95
CA GLY A 367 -5.01 -32.06 11.63
C GLY A 367 -5.18 -30.76 10.88
N ASP A 368 -6.37 -30.52 10.31
CA ASP A 368 -6.68 -29.29 9.60
C ASP A 368 -7.42 -28.25 10.45
N CYS A 369 -8.05 -27.28 9.82
CA CYS A 369 -8.65 -26.12 10.50
C CYS A 369 -9.76 -26.51 11.48
N LYS A 370 -10.63 -27.45 11.11
CA LYS A 370 -11.72 -27.94 11.97
C LYS A 370 -11.18 -28.79 13.12
N ASP A 371 -10.21 -29.65 12.84
CA ASP A 371 -9.57 -30.52 13.84
C ASP A 371 -8.86 -29.70 14.93
N LYS A 372 -8.03 -28.74 14.50
CA LYS A 372 -7.25 -27.89 15.40
C LYS A 372 -8.14 -26.92 16.17
N SER A 373 -9.22 -26.43 15.56
CA SER A 373 -10.21 -25.57 16.23
C SER A 373 -11.02 -26.32 17.29
N LEU A 374 -11.42 -27.57 17.00
CA LEU A 374 -12.08 -28.42 17.99
C LEU A 374 -11.13 -28.79 19.15
N LEU A 375 -9.88 -29.14 18.85
CA LEU A 375 -8.87 -29.44 19.88
C LEU A 375 -8.63 -28.25 20.80
N LEU A 376 -8.36 -27.06 20.24
CA LEU A 376 -8.14 -25.85 21.02
C LEU A 376 -9.38 -25.50 21.88
N SER A 377 -10.57 -25.55 21.30
CA SER A 377 -11.82 -25.29 22.04
C SER A 377 -12.01 -26.28 23.19
N THR A 378 -11.70 -27.56 22.97
CA THR A 378 -11.80 -28.62 23.99
C THR A 378 -10.82 -28.38 25.15
N ILE A 379 -9.56 -28.05 24.85
CA ILE A 379 -8.54 -27.73 25.85
C ILE A 379 -8.99 -26.53 26.70
N LEU A 380 -9.41 -25.43 26.05
CA LEU A 380 -9.84 -24.21 26.72
C LEU A 380 -11.07 -24.42 27.62
N ARG A 381 -12.08 -25.17 27.15
CA ARG A 381 -13.25 -25.53 27.96
C ARG A 381 -12.88 -26.35 29.20
N LYS A 382 -11.96 -27.34 29.06
CA LYS A 382 -11.44 -28.12 30.21
C LYS A 382 -10.60 -27.27 31.19
N LEU A 383 -10.12 -26.11 30.75
CA LEU A 383 -9.45 -25.09 31.58
C LEU A 383 -10.41 -24.06 32.18
N GLY A 384 -11.72 -24.21 31.96
CA GLY A 384 -12.74 -23.29 32.49
C GLY A 384 -12.90 -22.00 31.68
N ILE A 385 -12.39 -21.96 30.45
CA ILE A 385 -12.45 -20.79 29.57
C ILE A 385 -13.55 -21.02 28.52
N GLU A 386 -14.46 -20.06 28.39
CA GLU A 386 -15.52 -20.10 27.37
C GLU A 386 -14.89 -20.02 25.97
N ALA A 387 -15.00 -21.12 25.21
CA ALA A 387 -14.48 -21.22 23.85
C ALA A 387 -15.42 -21.99 22.92
N ALA A 388 -15.51 -21.57 21.66
CA ALA A 388 -16.31 -22.22 20.63
C ALA A 388 -15.60 -22.21 19.27
N PRO A 389 -15.66 -23.30 18.48
CA PRO A 389 -15.28 -23.26 17.08
C PRO A 389 -16.13 -22.26 16.30
N VAL A 390 -15.55 -21.73 15.23
CA VAL A 390 -16.16 -20.69 14.39
C VAL A 390 -15.89 -21.03 12.93
N LEU A 391 -16.92 -20.98 12.08
CA LEU A 391 -16.77 -21.08 10.63
C LEU A 391 -16.60 -19.69 10.02
N ILE A 392 -15.68 -19.57 9.08
CA ILE A 392 -15.32 -18.32 8.39
C ILE A 392 -14.99 -18.61 6.92
N SER A 393 -15.17 -17.63 6.03
CA SER A 393 -14.49 -17.61 4.74
C SER A 393 -13.21 -16.79 4.86
N ALA A 394 -12.06 -17.44 4.97
CA ALA A 394 -10.77 -16.77 4.97
C ALA A 394 -10.46 -16.15 3.60
N SER A 395 -10.98 -16.74 2.51
CA SER A 395 -10.78 -16.22 1.16
C SER A 395 -11.67 -15.02 0.83
N ASN A 396 -12.89 -14.96 1.37
CA ASN A 396 -13.84 -13.89 1.13
C ASN A 396 -14.57 -13.48 2.44
N PRO A 397 -13.90 -12.78 3.38
CA PRO A 397 -14.36 -12.60 4.76
C PRO A 397 -15.76 -12.01 4.95
N ALA A 398 -16.20 -11.11 4.08
CA ALA A 398 -17.51 -10.46 4.16
C ALA A 398 -18.60 -11.17 3.33
N MET A 399 -18.24 -12.18 2.54
CA MET A 399 -19.15 -12.82 1.59
C MET A 399 -20.30 -13.60 2.25
N PRO A 400 -20.11 -14.31 3.38
CA PRO A 400 -21.21 -15.00 4.05
C PRO A 400 -22.43 -14.10 4.30
N GLY A 401 -22.23 -12.84 4.71
CA GLY A 401 -23.32 -11.88 4.94
C GLY A 401 -24.16 -11.54 3.69
N LYS A 402 -23.68 -11.84 2.48
CA LYS A 402 -24.37 -11.58 1.20
C LYS A 402 -25.04 -12.83 0.61
N MET A 403 -24.64 -14.02 1.05
CA MET A 403 -25.08 -15.30 0.50
C MET A 403 -26.38 -15.81 1.14
N LEU A 404 -27.00 -16.81 0.53
CA LEU A 404 -27.97 -17.65 1.24
C LEU A 404 -27.25 -18.47 2.33
N PRO A 405 -27.92 -18.78 3.45
CA PRO A 405 -27.38 -19.72 4.42
C PRO A 405 -26.98 -21.02 3.73
N SER A 406 -25.73 -21.44 3.89
CA SER A 406 -25.21 -22.68 3.32
C SER A 406 -23.88 -23.03 3.98
N PRO A 407 -23.55 -24.32 4.15
CA PRO A 407 -22.22 -24.76 4.51
C PRO A 407 -21.12 -24.24 3.56
N LEU A 408 -21.41 -24.07 2.26
CA LEU A 408 -20.44 -23.61 1.25
C LEU A 408 -20.06 -22.13 1.38
N ALA A 409 -20.67 -21.38 2.30
CA ALA A 409 -20.28 -20.00 2.56
C ALA A 409 -18.95 -19.91 3.33
N PHE A 410 -18.45 -21.02 3.88
CA PHE A 410 -17.25 -21.05 4.71
C PHE A 410 -16.20 -21.98 4.10
N ASP A 411 -14.93 -21.60 4.21
CA ASP A 411 -13.78 -22.36 3.70
C ASP A 411 -12.73 -22.65 4.79
N HIS A 412 -12.95 -22.14 6.01
CA HIS A 412 -11.99 -22.24 7.11
C HIS A 412 -12.69 -22.27 8.48
N ALA A 413 -11.95 -22.74 9.51
CA ALA A 413 -12.43 -22.80 10.88
C ALA A 413 -11.39 -22.26 11.87
N ILE A 414 -11.87 -21.46 12.84
CA ILE A 414 -11.08 -20.81 13.90
C ILE A 414 -11.78 -20.97 15.26
N VAL A 415 -11.30 -20.29 16.31
CA VAL A 415 -11.88 -20.36 17.67
C VAL A 415 -12.24 -18.97 18.20
N ARG A 416 -13.46 -18.82 18.70
CA ARG A 416 -13.88 -17.68 19.55
C ARG A 416 -13.58 -18.03 21.00
N VAL A 417 -12.97 -17.11 21.73
CA VAL A 417 -12.72 -17.24 23.18
C VAL A 417 -13.20 -15.98 23.91
N ARG A 418 -13.76 -16.14 25.11
CA ARG A 418 -14.09 -15.03 26.00
C ARG A 418 -13.16 -15.04 27.21
N VAL A 419 -12.43 -13.94 27.41
CA VAL A 419 -11.49 -13.75 28.51
C VAL A 419 -11.73 -12.38 29.13
N ASN A 420 -11.93 -12.32 30.45
CA ASN A 420 -12.16 -11.07 31.19
C ASN A 420 -13.28 -10.18 30.59
N GLY A 421 -14.36 -10.80 30.10
CA GLY A 421 -15.49 -10.10 29.45
C GLY A 421 -15.24 -9.69 28.00
N LYS A 422 -14.02 -9.78 27.47
CA LYS A 422 -13.69 -9.47 26.07
C LYS A 422 -13.67 -10.73 25.20
N VAL A 423 -14.10 -10.59 23.94
CA VAL A 423 -14.13 -11.67 22.96
C VAL A 423 -12.93 -11.54 22.02
N TYR A 424 -12.25 -12.65 21.77
CA TYR A 424 -11.14 -12.76 20.82
C TYR A 424 -11.40 -13.89 19.83
N TYR A 425 -10.85 -13.74 18.62
CA TYR A 425 -10.86 -14.78 17.58
C TYR A 425 -9.43 -15.23 17.32
N LEU A 426 -9.19 -16.53 17.52
CA LEU A 426 -7.86 -17.15 17.47
C LEU A 426 -7.85 -18.19 16.37
N ASP A 427 -6.81 -18.16 15.55
CA ASP A 427 -6.66 -19.10 14.44
C ASP A 427 -5.55 -20.12 14.75
N PRO A 428 -5.91 -21.35 15.19
CA PRO A 428 -4.93 -22.35 15.58
C PRO A 428 -4.13 -22.90 14.40
N THR A 429 -4.47 -22.55 13.16
CA THR A 429 -3.78 -23.00 11.93
C THR A 429 -2.64 -22.07 11.52
N ARG A 430 -2.60 -20.86 12.08
CA ARG A 430 -1.49 -19.92 11.89
C ARG A 430 -0.27 -20.38 12.67
N ALA A 431 0.89 -19.90 12.26
CA ALA A 431 2.14 -20.08 13.00
C ALA A 431 2.52 -18.78 13.71
N ALA A 432 3.28 -18.92 14.80
CA ALA A 432 4.00 -17.85 15.46
C ALA A 432 3.15 -16.67 15.97
N GLN A 433 1.90 -16.92 16.39
CA GLN A 433 1.08 -15.94 17.09
C GLN A 433 1.49 -15.87 18.56
N TYR A 434 2.12 -14.77 18.97
CA TYR A 434 2.65 -14.60 20.33
C TYR A 434 2.30 -13.23 20.92
N GLY A 435 2.37 -13.15 22.25
CA GLY A 435 2.12 -11.94 23.02
C GLY A 435 0.70 -11.88 23.60
N PRO A 436 0.40 -10.85 24.41
CA PRO A 436 -0.90 -10.64 25.01
C PRO A 436 -2.03 -10.70 23.99
N LEU A 437 -3.21 -11.22 24.37
CA LEU A 437 -4.36 -11.35 23.47
C LEU A 437 -4.75 -10.00 22.83
N ALA A 438 -4.59 -8.90 23.58
CA ALA A 438 -4.83 -7.55 23.09
C ALA A 438 -3.89 -7.10 21.96
N ASN A 439 -2.68 -7.67 21.87
CA ASN A 439 -1.64 -7.31 20.91
C ASN A 439 -1.41 -8.37 19.83
N MET A 440 -2.15 -9.49 19.90
CA MET A 440 -2.06 -10.58 18.93
C MET A 440 -2.78 -10.20 17.65
N GLY A 441 -2.18 -10.51 16.49
CA GLY A 441 -2.68 -10.10 15.19
C GLY A 441 -4.05 -10.68 14.85
N GLN A 442 -5.06 -9.81 14.69
CA GLN A 442 -6.42 -10.16 14.27
C GLN A 442 -6.56 -10.12 12.73
N VAL A 443 -6.03 -11.11 12.01
CA VAL A 443 -6.06 -11.14 10.52
C VAL A 443 -7.45 -11.22 9.92
N HIS A 444 -8.42 -11.71 10.68
CA HIS A 444 -9.80 -11.91 10.25
C HIS A 444 -10.72 -10.74 10.65
N ALA A 445 -10.17 -9.59 11.03
CA ALA A 445 -10.91 -8.40 11.43
C ALA A 445 -11.94 -7.98 10.37
N GLY A 446 -13.19 -7.76 10.77
CA GLY A 446 -14.30 -7.39 9.88
C GLY A 446 -14.92 -8.56 9.10
N ALA A 447 -14.48 -9.80 9.31
CA ALA A 447 -15.09 -10.98 8.71
C ALA A 447 -16.47 -11.28 9.31
N GLU A 448 -17.38 -11.78 8.47
CA GLU A 448 -18.65 -12.38 8.88
C GLU A 448 -18.44 -13.87 9.17
N VAL A 449 -18.81 -14.29 10.38
CA VAL A 449 -18.49 -15.62 10.92
C VAL A 449 -19.70 -16.28 11.57
N LEU A 450 -19.70 -17.61 11.60
CA LEU A 450 -20.73 -18.40 12.30
C LEU A 450 -20.11 -19.09 13.50
N VAL A 451 -20.52 -18.68 14.71
CA VAL A 451 -20.05 -19.29 15.96
C VAL A 451 -20.83 -20.58 16.23
N ILE A 452 -20.12 -21.69 16.42
CA ILE A 452 -20.74 -23.00 16.66
C ILE A 452 -21.07 -23.14 18.15
N ASN A 453 -22.29 -22.73 18.53
CA ASN A 453 -22.84 -22.91 19.87
C ASN A 453 -24.38 -22.91 19.87
N LYS A 454 -25.01 -23.26 20.99
CA LYS A 454 -26.47 -23.36 21.12
C LYS A 454 -27.22 -22.02 21.00
N ASP A 455 -26.54 -20.91 21.26
CA ASP A 455 -27.14 -19.58 21.40
C ASP A 455 -26.92 -18.69 20.16
N SER A 456 -26.31 -19.22 19.09
CA SER A 456 -26.05 -18.46 17.85
C SER A 456 -27.13 -18.68 16.81
N PHE A 457 -27.81 -17.61 16.44
CA PHE A 457 -28.92 -17.60 15.48
C PHE A 457 -28.56 -16.93 14.15
N GLU A 458 -27.55 -16.07 14.15
CA GLU A 458 -27.12 -15.22 13.03
C GLU A 458 -25.59 -15.24 12.87
N LEU A 459 -25.09 -14.61 11.81
CA LEU A 459 -23.67 -14.34 11.65
C LEU A 459 -23.22 -13.28 12.67
N ALA A 460 -21.99 -13.42 13.15
CA ALA A 460 -21.31 -12.42 13.95
C ALA A 460 -20.21 -11.76 13.12
N THR A 461 -19.86 -10.51 13.44
CA THR A 461 -18.71 -9.84 12.81
C THR A 461 -17.50 -9.92 13.74
N VAL A 462 -16.34 -10.27 13.20
CA VAL A 462 -15.06 -10.19 13.94
C VAL A 462 -14.74 -8.71 14.17
N PRO A 463 -14.54 -8.26 15.43
CA PRO A 463 -14.23 -6.87 15.71
C PRO A 463 -13.00 -6.39 14.94
N LYS A 464 -13.05 -5.15 14.44
CA LYS A 464 -11.86 -4.47 13.93
C LYS A 464 -10.96 -4.06 15.09
N ASN A 465 -9.64 -4.05 14.87
CA ASN A 465 -8.70 -3.53 15.86
C ASN A 465 -8.99 -2.05 16.14
N GLU A 466 -8.74 -1.61 17.38
CA GLU A 466 -8.82 -0.20 17.76
C GLU A 466 -7.80 0.61 16.92
N GLU A 467 -8.25 1.75 16.37
CA GLU A 467 -7.38 2.68 15.64
C GLU A 467 -6.16 3.04 16.50
N GLY A 468 -4.95 2.88 15.94
CA GLY A 468 -3.70 3.23 16.63
C GLY A 468 -2.95 2.08 17.31
N THR A 469 -3.47 0.84 17.29
CA THR A 469 -2.64 -0.36 17.55
C THR A 469 -1.70 -0.61 16.36
N ALA A 470 -0.64 0.19 16.27
CA ALA A 470 0.24 0.24 15.11
C ALA A 470 0.94 -1.10 14.88
N THR A 471 0.41 -1.89 13.94
CA THR A 471 1.26 -2.77 13.13
C THR A 471 2.20 -1.81 12.41
N VAL A 472 3.52 -2.02 12.52
CA VAL A 472 4.57 -1.19 11.93
C VAL A 472 5.43 -2.07 11.03
N ASN A 473 5.75 -1.56 9.84
CA ASN A 473 6.82 -2.07 9.00
C ASN A 473 7.81 -0.91 8.81
N GLY A 474 8.81 -0.89 9.68
CA GLY A 474 9.83 0.14 9.76
C GLY A 474 11.12 -0.31 9.07
N ARG A 475 11.78 0.65 8.42
CA ARG A 475 13.16 0.50 7.94
C ARG A 475 13.95 1.72 8.38
N LEU A 476 14.88 1.50 9.30
CA LEU A 476 15.78 2.54 9.82
C LEU A 476 17.18 2.33 9.24
N GLU A 477 17.71 3.33 8.56
CA GLU A 477 19.05 3.35 8.00
C GLU A 477 19.89 4.41 8.74
N LYS A 478 21.08 4.01 9.20
CA LYS A 478 22.08 4.92 9.78
C LYS A 478 23.36 4.82 8.97
N ILE A 479 23.88 5.98 8.57
CA ILE A 479 25.10 6.09 7.78
C ILE A 479 26.09 6.98 8.53
N ARG A 480 27.35 6.55 8.58
CA ARG A 480 28.48 7.36 9.03
C ARG A 480 29.57 7.33 7.96
N LEU A 481 29.98 8.50 7.49
CA LEU A 481 31.05 8.66 6.53
C LEU A 481 32.04 9.72 7.03
N ASP A 482 33.31 9.35 7.14
CA ASP A 482 34.34 10.24 7.70
C ASP A 482 35.10 11.05 6.63
N LYS A 483 35.14 10.56 5.38
CA LYS A 483 35.77 11.21 4.23
C LYS A 483 34.88 11.13 3.00
N MET A 484 34.85 12.16 2.15
CA MET A 484 33.91 12.25 1.02
C MET A 484 34.05 11.10 0.01
N ASP A 485 35.27 10.64 -0.23
CA ASP A 485 35.62 9.49 -1.09
C ASP A 485 35.90 8.21 -0.29
N GLY A 486 35.59 8.20 1.00
CA GLY A 486 35.85 7.10 1.90
C GLY A 486 34.85 5.95 1.81
N VAL A 487 35.05 4.99 2.70
CA VAL A 487 34.13 3.86 2.90
C VAL A 487 33.17 4.21 4.04
N ALA A 488 31.86 4.18 3.77
CA ALA A 488 30.85 4.49 4.77
C ALA A 488 30.55 3.27 5.64
N GLU A 489 30.26 3.49 6.92
CA GLU A 489 29.56 2.52 7.76
C GLU A 489 28.06 2.69 7.56
N PHE A 490 27.37 1.58 7.27
CA PHE A 490 25.94 1.56 7.04
C PHE A 490 25.28 0.50 7.92
N GLN A 491 24.31 0.92 8.73
CA GLN A 491 23.47 0.03 9.53
C GLN A 491 22.03 0.14 9.03
N VAL A 492 21.39 -1.01 8.79
CA VAL A 492 19.97 -1.08 8.49
C VAL A 492 19.27 -1.95 9.52
N THR A 493 18.16 -1.46 10.06
CA THR A 493 17.28 -2.18 10.96
C THR A 493 15.88 -2.24 10.36
N HIS A 494 15.42 -3.45 10.11
CA HIS A 494 14.02 -3.72 9.78
C HIS A 494 13.24 -3.95 11.06
N GLN A 495 12.10 -3.30 11.24
CA GLN A 495 11.26 -3.36 12.44
C GLN A 495 9.86 -3.81 12.06
N TYR A 496 9.39 -4.88 12.69
CA TYR A 496 8.06 -5.43 12.44
C TYR A 496 7.31 -5.54 13.76
N SER A 497 6.02 -5.18 13.79
CA SER A 497 5.11 -5.42 14.92
C SER A 497 3.79 -6.03 14.47
N GLY A 498 3.04 -6.62 15.39
CA GLY A 498 1.69 -7.15 15.12
C GLY A 498 1.70 -8.26 14.07
N ILE A 499 0.75 -8.20 13.13
CA ILE A 499 0.60 -9.21 12.06
C ILE A 499 1.87 -9.34 11.20
N GLU A 500 2.59 -8.23 10.95
CA GLU A 500 3.83 -8.26 10.16
C GLU A 500 4.95 -8.99 10.91
N ALA A 501 5.04 -8.84 12.23
CA ALA A 501 5.98 -9.63 13.05
C ALA A 501 5.66 -11.13 12.97
N GLU A 502 4.40 -11.52 13.05
CA GLU A 502 3.96 -12.93 12.97
C GLU A 502 4.26 -13.54 11.59
N GLN A 503 4.03 -12.79 10.51
CA GLN A 503 4.38 -13.18 9.15
C GLN A 503 5.90 -13.33 8.97
N VAL A 504 6.67 -12.36 9.47
CA VAL A 504 8.14 -12.41 9.41
C VAL A 504 8.67 -13.58 10.23
N ARG A 505 8.19 -13.85 11.45
CA ARG A 505 8.58 -15.05 12.22
C ARG A 505 8.36 -16.33 11.42
N SER A 506 7.19 -16.45 10.80
CA SER A 506 6.81 -17.61 9.99
C SER A 506 7.70 -17.76 8.75
N TYR A 507 8.14 -16.65 8.15
CA TYR A 507 9.13 -16.65 7.06
C TYR A 507 10.50 -17.09 7.59
N LEU A 508 11.01 -16.45 8.65
CA LEU A 508 12.33 -16.73 9.22
C LEU A 508 12.49 -18.19 9.63
N ALA A 509 11.46 -18.80 10.21
CA ALA A 509 11.48 -20.20 10.65
C ALA A 509 11.66 -21.22 9.50
N ARG A 510 11.41 -20.82 8.25
CA ARG A 510 11.52 -21.68 7.06
C ARG A 510 12.80 -21.44 6.25
N GLN A 511 13.66 -20.53 6.69
CA GLN A 511 14.87 -20.16 5.95
C GLN A 511 16.13 -20.65 6.67
N THR A 512 17.09 -21.12 5.89
CA THR A 512 18.47 -21.31 6.37
C THR A 512 19.13 -19.96 6.63
N ARG A 513 20.21 -19.95 7.43
CA ARG A 513 21.00 -18.73 7.68
C ARG A 513 21.50 -18.07 6.39
N GLU A 514 21.93 -18.87 5.41
CA GLU A 514 22.41 -18.36 4.11
C GLU A 514 21.28 -17.77 3.26
N GLN A 515 20.09 -18.41 3.22
CA GLN A 515 18.94 -17.85 2.52
C GLN A 515 18.50 -16.50 3.12
N LEU A 516 18.47 -16.40 4.46
CA LEU A 516 18.18 -15.15 5.15
C LEU A 516 19.19 -14.07 4.80
N LYS A 517 20.49 -14.40 4.90
CA LYS A 517 21.56 -13.48 4.53
C LYS A 517 21.38 -12.98 3.10
N ASN A 518 21.19 -13.87 2.13
CA ASN A 518 21.01 -13.50 0.73
C ASN A 518 19.78 -12.60 0.52
N ALA A 519 18.64 -12.92 1.16
CA ALA A 519 17.41 -12.15 1.01
C ALA A 519 17.55 -10.70 1.51
N TYR A 520 18.15 -10.49 2.69
CA TYR A 520 18.31 -9.14 3.25
C TYR A 520 19.46 -8.37 2.63
N VAL A 521 20.58 -9.03 2.31
CA VAL A 521 21.74 -8.43 1.64
C VAL A 521 21.39 -7.93 0.24
N ALA A 522 20.62 -8.71 -0.54
CA ALA A 522 20.20 -8.31 -1.87
C ALA A 522 19.44 -6.97 -1.89
N SER A 523 18.73 -6.63 -0.80
CA SER A 523 18.03 -5.35 -0.70
C SER A 523 18.99 -4.15 -0.64
N VAL A 524 20.16 -4.31 0.01
CA VAL A 524 21.20 -3.28 0.10
C VAL A 524 22.02 -3.24 -1.18
N LEU A 525 22.42 -4.41 -1.71
CA LEU A 525 23.21 -4.51 -2.94
C LEU A 525 22.52 -3.90 -4.18
N ARG A 526 21.18 -3.93 -4.22
CA ARG A 526 20.42 -3.30 -5.31
C ARG A 526 20.63 -1.78 -5.37
N ARG A 527 20.89 -1.13 -4.23
CA ARG A 527 21.19 0.31 -4.14
C ARG A 527 22.70 0.59 -4.15
N TYR A 528 23.48 -0.30 -3.53
CA TYR A 528 24.93 -0.18 -3.38
C TYR A 528 25.61 -1.49 -3.81
N PRO A 529 25.91 -1.67 -5.12
CA PRO A 529 26.43 -2.93 -5.65
C PRO A 529 27.75 -3.39 -5.00
N ASP A 530 28.59 -2.45 -4.59
CA ASP A 530 29.91 -2.72 -3.99
C ASP A 530 29.86 -2.80 -2.45
N ALA A 531 28.67 -2.81 -1.83
CA ALA A 531 28.54 -2.89 -0.38
C ALA A 531 29.01 -4.25 0.16
N GLU A 532 29.82 -4.23 1.20
CA GLU A 532 30.33 -5.42 1.88
C GLU A 532 29.61 -5.63 3.22
N LEU A 533 28.99 -6.78 3.39
CA LEU A 533 28.39 -7.15 4.68
C LEU A 533 29.49 -7.35 5.74
N LYS A 534 29.39 -6.66 6.87
CA LYS A 534 30.28 -6.82 8.03
C LYS A 534 29.67 -7.67 9.13
N SER A 535 28.37 -7.55 9.36
CA SER A 535 27.67 -8.40 10.33
C SER A 535 26.17 -8.47 10.06
N GLY A 536 25.55 -9.55 10.52
CA GLY A 536 24.12 -9.81 10.39
C GLY A 536 23.78 -10.77 9.24
N PRO A 537 22.48 -11.05 9.00
CA PRO A 537 21.33 -10.53 9.74
C PRO A 537 21.27 -11.03 11.18
N THR A 538 21.17 -10.11 12.14
CA THR A 538 20.91 -10.41 13.56
C THR A 538 19.42 -10.22 13.82
N VAL A 539 18.75 -11.30 14.23
CA VAL A 539 17.31 -11.28 14.52
C VAL A 539 17.10 -11.13 16.03
N ALA A 540 16.37 -10.09 16.43
CA ALA A 540 15.87 -9.90 17.78
C ALA A 540 14.34 -10.06 17.78
N ASP A 541 13.85 -11.20 18.27
CA ASP A 541 12.42 -11.52 18.38
C ASP A 541 11.92 -11.29 19.82
N ASN A 542 11.09 -10.27 20.02
CA ASN A 542 10.38 -10.06 21.28
C ASN A 542 8.93 -10.54 21.14
N ARG A 543 8.71 -11.79 21.56
CA ARG A 543 7.41 -12.46 21.49
C ARG A 543 6.36 -11.84 22.41
N GLN A 544 6.77 -11.27 23.55
CA GLN A 544 5.83 -10.63 24.49
C GLN A 544 5.30 -9.30 23.96
N ALA A 545 6.15 -8.52 23.28
CA ALA A 545 5.77 -7.27 22.63
C ALA A 545 5.17 -7.48 21.23
N ASN A 546 5.14 -8.72 20.73
CA ASN A 546 4.81 -9.06 19.34
C ASN A 546 5.63 -8.24 18.32
N THR A 547 6.95 -8.18 18.49
CA THR A 547 7.87 -7.46 17.59
C THR A 547 9.05 -8.31 17.14
N VAL A 548 9.57 -8.02 15.93
CA VAL A 548 10.79 -8.61 15.37
C VAL A 548 11.63 -7.50 14.77
N ASN A 549 12.90 -7.43 15.18
CA ASN A 549 13.89 -6.54 14.59
C ASN A 549 14.98 -7.36 13.89
N ILE A 550 15.40 -6.92 12.70
CA ILE A 550 16.45 -7.56 11.92
C ILE A 550 17.49 -6.51 11.56
N GLU A 551 18.71 -6.68 12.06
CA GLU A 551 19.80 -5.73 11.87
C GLU A 551 20.90 -6.30 10.96
N LEU A 552 21.40 -5.45 10.06
CA LEU A 552 22.58 -5.71 9.24
C LEU A 552 23.52 -4.51 9.28
N LYS A 553 24.82 -4.76 9.21
CA LYS A 553 25.86 -3.73 9.09
C LYS A 553 26.73 -4.00 7.87
N PHE A 554 27.01 -2.95 7.12
CA PHE A 554 27.79 -2.96 5.89
C PHE A 554 28.88 -1.91 5.93
N GLN A 555 29.92 -2.13 5.13
CA GLN A 555 30.76 -1.06 4.60
C GLN A 555 30.33 -0.76 3.17
N ILE A 556 30.25 0.51 2.82
CA ILE A 556 29.83 0.96 1.49
C ILE A 556 30.93 1.84 0.90
N PRO A 557 31.79 1.29 0.04
CA PRO A 557 32.68 2.08 -0.81
C PRO A 557 31.86 2.94 -1.77
N GLY A 558 32.32 4.16 -2.03
CA GLY A 558 31.68 5.02 -3.04
C GLY A 558 30.23 5.39 -2.73
N LEU A 559 29.86 5.48 -1.44
CA LEU A 559 28.52 5.90 -1.00
C LEU A 559 28.09 7.20 -1.70
N LEU A 560 29.02 8.16 -1.76
CA LEU A 560 28.84 9.43 -2.46
C LEU A 560 29.34 9.30 -3.90
N VAL A 561 28.45 9.57 -4.85
CA VAL A 561 28.81 9.59 -6.28
C VAL A 561 29.17 11.01 -6.67
N LYS A 562 30.40 11.22 -7.14
CA LYS A 562 30.86 12.51 -7.63
C LYS A 562 30.28 12.81 -9.01
N ASN A 563 29.81 14.03 -9.22
CA ASN A 563 29.32 14.53 -10.51
C ASN A 563 29.85 15.97 -10.76
N ALA A 564 29.47 16.60 -11.87
CA ALA A 564 29.92 17.96 -12.20
C ALA A 564 29.53 19.01 -11.14
N SER A 565 28.40 18.80 -10.46
CA SER A 565 27.79 19.71 -9.49
C SER A 565 28.25 19.48 -8.04
N GLY A 566 29.01 18.41 -7.76
CA GLY A 566 29.50 18.07 -6.43
C GLY A 566 29.42 16.57 -6.15
N TRP A 567 28.84 16.21 -5.01
CA TRP A 567 28.64 14.83 -4.58
C TRP A 567 27.15 14.53 -4.41
N GLN A 568 26.76 13.28 -4.65
CA GLN A 568 25.37 12.86 -4.58
C GLN A 568 25.23 11.66 -3.65
N LEU A 569 24.31 11.76 -2.69
CA LEU A 569 23.88 10.64 -1.84
C LEU A 569 22.48 10.21 -2.26
N ARG A 570 22.30 8.94 -2.60
CA ARG A 570 20.99 8.37 -2.96
C ARG A 570 20.28 7.84 -1.72
N TYR A 571 18.95 7.97 -1.66
CA TYR A 571 18.09 7.32 -0.67
C TYR A 571 16.90 6.60 -1.31
N GLN A 572 16.41 5.56 -0.63
CA GLN A 572 15.36 4.71 -1.18
C GLN A 572 14.57 3.99 -0.09
N ALA A 573 13.28 4.31 0.03
CA ALA A 573 12.31 3.67 0.92
C ALA A 573 11.84 2.32 0.37
N SER A 574 12.77 1.36 0.29
CA SER A 574 12.54 0.07 -0.37
C SER A 574 11.45 -0.81 0.27
N ASN A 575 11.15 -0.62 1.56
CA ASN A 575 10.07 -1.32 2.27
C ASN A 575 8.65 -0.85 1.88
N MET A 576 8.53 0.23 1.10
CA MET A 576 7.26 0.80 0.63
C MET A 576 6.96 0.52 -0.84
N ARG A 577 7.90 -0.07 -1.59
CA ARG A 577 7.73 -0.32 -3.03
C ARG A 577 6.67 -1.38 -3.28
N GLU A 578 5.99 -1.25 -4.44
CA GLU A 578 5.01 -2.22 -4.95
C GLU A 578 3.86 -2.51 -3.97
N ARG A 579 3.55 -1.56 -3.06
CA ARG A 579 2.50 -1.74 -2.06
C ARG A 579 1.09 -1.60 -2.63
N PHE A 580 0.96 -0.86 -3.72
CA PHE A 580 -0.29 -0.67 -4.44
C PHE A 580 -0.20 -1.32 -5.82
N TYR A 581 -1.27 -2.02 -6.19
CA TYR A 581 -1.46 -2.45 -7.57
C TYR A 581 -1.91 -1.28 -8.42
N ILE A 582 -1.24 -1.08 -9.56
CA ILE A 582 -1.60 -0.07 -10.56
C ILE A 582 -2.29 -0.81 -11.71
N PRO A 583 -3.61 -0.61 -11.94
CA PRO A 583 -4.31 -1.29 -13.01
C PRO A 583 -3.84 -0.83 -14.38
N GLU A 584 -3.77 -1.76 -15.34
CA GLU A 584 -3.44 -1.46 -16.73
C GLU A 584 -4.53 -0.61 -17.41
N ASN A 585 -5.79 -0.96 -17.17
CA ASN A 585 -6.94 -0.18 -17.63
C ASN A 585 -7.42 0.78 -16.53
N PRO A 586 -7.24 2.10 -16.68
CA PRO A 586 -7.72 3.08 -15.71
C PRO A 586 -9.25 3.25 -15.72
N LYS A 587 -9.92 2.86 -16.81
CA LYS A 587 -11.38 2.97 -16.96
C LYS A 587 -12.05 1.66 -16.55
N ARG A 588 -12.01 1.39 -15.25
CA ARG A 588 -12.61 0.20 -14.64
C ARG A 588 -14.13 0.32 -14.56
N LYS A 589 -14.82 -0.82 -14.56
CA LYS A 589 -16.24 -0.96 -14.24
C LYS A 589 -16.43 -1.37 -12.79
N GLN A 590 -15.47 -2.10 -12.23
CA GLN A 590 -15.51 -2.58 -10.84
C GLN A 590 -14.53 -1.82 -9.96
N ALA A 591 -14.84 -1.78 -8.66
CA ALA A 591 -13.94 -1.21 -7.67
C ALA A 591 -12.58 -1.91 -7.72
N LEU A 592 -11.51 -1.16 -7.45
CA LEU A 592 -10.16 -1.68 -7.30
C LEU A 592 -9.89 -1.98 -5.83
N ILE A 593 -9.46 -3.20 -5.49
CA ILE A 593 -9.06 -3.54 -4.13
C ILE A 593 -7.76 -2.80 -3.77
N VAL A 594 -7.72 -2.25 -2.57
CA VAL A 594 -6.53 -1.72 -1.93
C VAL A 594 -6.27 -2.59 -0.71
N PRO A 595 -5.09 -3.17 -0.53
CA PRO A 595 -4.80 -3.93 0.70
C PRO A 595 -5.10 -3.06 1.93
N THR A 596 -6.07 -3.47 2.77
CA THR A 596 -6.55 -2.64 3.90
C THR A 596 -5.77 -2.77 5.19
N HIS A 597 -4.73 -3.58 5.20
CA HIS A 597 -3.96 -3.83 6.41
C HIS A 597 -2.45 -3.64 6.22
N PRO A 598 -1.93 -2.72 5.38
CA PRO A 598 -0.55 -2.37 5.52
C PRO A 598 -0.40 -1.67 6.88
N PRO A 599 0.59 -2.06 7.67
CA PRO A 599 1.00 -1.29 8.83
C PRO A 599 1.20 0.18 8.48
N LEU A 600 1.32 1.05 9.49
CA LEU A 600 2.06 2.29 9.27
C LEU A 600 3.45 1.87 8.75
N ILE A 601 3.69 2.10 7.46
CA ILE A 601 4.99 1.81 6.86
C ILE A 601 5.83 3.05 7.08
N ARG A 602 7.03 2.86 7.63
CA ARG A 602 7.95 3.95 7.90
C ARG A 602 9.32 3.66 7.33
N TYR A 603 9.92 4.67 6.72
CA TYR A 603 11.31 4.67 6.32
C TYR A 603 12.00 5.87 6.95
N GLU A 604 13.10 5.61 7.65
CA GLU A 604 13.93 6.66 8.25
C GLU A 604 15.38 6.44 7.83
N LEU A 605 16.03 7.50 7.38
CA LEU A 605 17.46 7.53 7.10
C LEU A 605 18.08 8.69 7.89
N GLU A 606 19.15 8.42 8.63
CA GLU A 606 20.06 9.43 9.17
C GLU A 606 21.46 9.20 8.62
N ALA A 607 21.98 10.14 7.83
CA ALA A 607 23.33 10.11 7.30
C ALA A 607 24.19 11.22 7.91
N ARG A 608 25.23 10.82 8.62
CA ARG A 608 26.27 11.70 9.17
C ARG A 608 27.46 11.69 8.22
N LEU A 609 27.65 12.81 7.55
CA LEU A 609 28.67 13.05 6.54
C LEU A 609 29.94 13.66 7.18
N PRO A 610 31.05 13.75 6.43
CA PRO A 610 32.30 14.33 6.92
C PRO A 610 32.10 15.75 7.49
N GLU A 611 32.90 16.15 8.49
CA GLU A 611 32.79 17.46 9.15
C GLU A 611 33.03 18.65 8.21
N GLU A 612 33.70 18.42 7.07
CA GLU A 612 33.84 19.40 6.01
C GLU A 612 32.49 19.75 5.35
N VAL A 613 31.47 18.90 5.46
CA VAL A 613 30.13 19.20 4.94
C VAL A 613 29.38 20.15 5.89
N ASN A 614 28.93 21.28 5.37
CA ASN A 614 28.15 22.29 6.07
C ASN A 614 26.96 22.75 5.21
N ALA A 615 26.05 21.84 4.89
CA ALA A 615 24.83 22.14 4.16
C ALA A 615 23.73 22.64 5.11
N ASN A 616 23.06 23.73 4.77
CA ASN A 616 21.90 24.23 5.52
C ASN A 616 20.73 24.43 4.57
N TYR A 617 20.06 23.34 4.24
CA TYR A 617 18.94 23.36 3.30
C TYR A 617 17.64 23.62 4.06
N THR A 618 16.71 24.32 3.41
CA THR A 618 15.36 24.44 3.97
C THR A 618 14.73 23.04 3.99
N PRO A 619 14.16 22.60 5.14
CA PRO A 619 13.43 21.34 5.19
C PRO A 619 12.37 21.25 4.08
N SER A 620 12.35 20.14 3.37
CA SER A 620 11.31 19.84 2.38
C SER A 620 10.27 18.93 3.03
N ILE A 621 9.00 19.29 2.90
CA ILE A 621 7.87 18.46 3.34
C ILE A 621 6.95 18.28 2.14
N THR A 622 6.72 17.02 1.76
CA THR A 622 5.81 16.64 0.68
C THR A 622 4.70 15.79 1.27
N ASN A 623 3.45 16.19 1.07
CA ASN A 623 2.28 15.40 1.48
C ASN A 623 1.47 14.99 0.25
N ILE A 624 0.96 13.77 0.27
CA ILE A 624 0.01 13.24 -0.71
C ILE A 624 -1.19 12.72 0.08
N ASP A 625 -2.31 13.43 -0.07
CA ASP A 625 -3.60 13.02 0.46
C ASP A 625 -4.42 12.36 -0.64
N ASP A 626 -4.75 11.09 -0.43
CA ASP A 626 -5.61 10.29 -1.30
C ASP A 626 -6.76 9.69 -0.46
N PRO A 627 -7.98 9.51 -1.01
CA PRO A 627 -9.05 8.84 -0.29
C PRO A 627 -8.69 7.42 0.22
N ALA A 628 -7.77 6.70 -0.43
CA ALA A 628 -7.29 5.40 0.03
C ALA A 628 -6.06 5.46 0.93
N PHE A 629 -5.25 6.50 0.91
CA PHE A 629 -4.00 6.55 1.68
C PHE A 629 -3.50 7.97 1.94
N LYS A 630 -2.64 8.10 2.94
CA LYS A 630 -1.82 9.29 3.19
C LYS A 630 -0.36 8.94 3.10
N ALA A 631 0.41 9.74 2.38
CA ALA A 631 1.86 9.65 2.35
C ALA A 631 2.51 10.99 2.69
N SER A 632 3.57 10.96 3.48
CA SER A 632 4.35 12.14 3.80
C SER A 632 5.85 11.86 3.67
N GLU A 633 6.59 12.84 3.19
CA GLU A 633 8.06 12.84 3.18
C GLU A 633 8.56 14.10 3.86
N THR A 634 9.56 13.94 4.71
CA THR A 634 10.30 15.04 5.32
C THR A 634 11.79 14.84 5.07
N LEU A 635 12.42 15.81 4.40
CA LEU A 635 13.85 15.84 4.14
C LEU A 635 14.47 17.02 4.90
N THR A 636 15.54 16.76 5.65
CA THR A 636 16.30 17.81 6.34
C THR A 636 17.78 17.63 6.07
N PHE A 637 18.50 18.72 5.83
CA PHE A 637 19.96 18.71 5.72
C PHE A 637 20.51 19.91 6.46
N LYS A 638 21.11 19.65 7.63
CA LYS A 638 21.68 20.67 8.50
C LYS A 638 23.09 20.27 8.88
N GLN A 639 24.03 21.18 8.65
CA GLN A 639 25.47 20.94 8.81
C GLN A 639 25.90 19.69 8.02
N ASN A 640 26.38 18.66 8.70
CA ASN A 640 26.81 17.40 8.11
C ASN A 640 25.77 16.27 8.30
N VAL A 641 24.54 16.56 8.72
CA VAL A 641 23.51 15.55 8.97
C VAL A 641 22.35 15.69 7.98
N PHE A 642 22.19 14.68 7.15
CA PHE A 642 21.02 14.51 6.29
C PHE A 642 20.03 13.52 6.92
N LYS A 643 18.75 13.88 6.96
CA LYS A 643 17.68 12.96 7.36
C LYS A 643 16.59 12.91 6.31
N ALA A 644 16.10 11.70 6.02
CA ALA A 644 14.90 11.46 5.23
C ALA A 644 13.93 10.62 6.06
N SER A 645 12.68 11.06 6.15
CA SER A 645 11.59 10.31 6.75
C SER A 645 10.46 10.19 5.74
N VAL A 646 9.95 8.98 5.51
CA VAL A 646 8.77 8.72 4.69
C VAL A 646 7.79 7.89 5.50
N GLU A 647 6.52 8.27 5.48
CA GLU A 647 5.42 7.51 6.07
C GLU A 647 4.34 7.23 5.03
N LEU A 648 3.77 6.02 5.07
CA LEU A 648 2.63 5.63 4.24
C LEU A 648 1.58 4.94 5.10
N HIS A 649 0.35 5.47 5.07
CA HIS A 649 -0.78 4.98 5.85
C HIS A 649 -1.99 4.73 4.94
N SER A 650 -2.51 3.50 4.90
CA SER A 650 -3.73 3.20 4.13
C SER A 650 -4.98 3.44 4.97
N LEU A 651 -6.03 3.94 4.32
CA LEU A 651 -7.27 4.41 4.94
C LEU A 651 -8.51 3.63 4.48
N LYS A 652 -8.50 3.03 3.29
CA LYS A 652 -9.62 2.26 2.71
C LYS A 652 -9.16 0.97 2.05
N ASP A 653 -10.09 0.02 1.94
CA ASP A 653 -9.85 -1.32 1.35
C ASP A 653 -10.09 -1.38 -0.16
N ARG A 654 -10.58 -0.29 -0.72
CA ARG A 654 -10.95 -0.22 -2.13
C ARG A 654 -11.07 1.22 -2.62
N ILE A 655 -10.96 1.34 -3.93
CA ILE A 655 -11.18 2.56 -4.70
C ILE A 655 -12.37 2.36 -5.63
N ALA A 656 -13.30 3.31 -5.63
CA ALA A 656 -14.46 3.28 -6.52
C ALA A 656 -14.00 3.48 -7.98
N PRO A 657 -14.71 2.92 -8.99
CA PRO A 657 -14.28 2.96 -10.39
C PRO A 657 -13.92 4.35 -10.90
N GLN A 658 -14.69 5.37 -10.52
CA GLN A 658 -14.49 6.76 -10.94
C GLN A 658 -13.23 7.42 -10.34
N ASP A 659 -12.72 6.92 -9.22
CA ASP A 659 -11.58 7.50 -8.48
C ASP A 659 -10.24 6.85 -8.86
N VAL A 660 -10.26 5.80 -9.70
CA VAL A 660 -9.06 5.01 -10.07
C VAL A 660 -8.01 5.85 -10.79
N VAL A 661 -8.43 6.80 -11.63
CA VAL A 661 -7.51 7.69 -12.37
C VAL A 661 -6.70 8.55 -11.41
N ASP A 662 -7.35 9.13 -10.40
CA ASP A 662 -6.70 9.98 -9.39
C ASP A 662 -5.79 9.15 -8.48
N PHE A 663 -6.26 7.97 -8.05
CA PHE A 663 -5.44 7.01 -7.31
C PHE A 663 -4.15 6.64 -8.08
N MET A 664 -4.24 6.38 -9.39
CA MET A 664 -3.07 6.10 -10.23
C MET A 664 -2.13 7.30 -10.37
N ALA A 665 -2.66 8.53 -10.40
CA ALA A 665 -1.84 9.73 -10.40
C ALA A 665 -1.10 9.89 -9.05
N ASN A 666 -1.78 9.68 -7.93
CA ASN A 666 -1.21 9.84 -6.60
C ASN A 666 -0.22 8.73 -6.25
N THR A 667 -0.48 7.47 -6.62
CA THR A 667 0.48 6.36 -6.45
C THR A 667 1.77 6.57 -7.26
N ARG A 668 1.71 7.20 -8.43
CA ARG A 668 2.91 7.62 -9.18
C ARG A 668 3.71 8.69 -8.44
N LYS A 669 3.05 9.68 -7.84
CA LYS A 669 3.71 10.69 -6.98
C LYS A 669 4.37 10.03 -5.77
N VAL A 670 3.71 9.05 -5.14
CA VAL A 670 4.33 8.25 -4.07
C VAL A 670 5.56 7.53 -4.59
N GLY A 671 5.49 6.91 -5.78
CA GLY A 671 6.66 6.25 -6.39
C GLY A 671 7.89 7.16 -6.50
N VAL A 672 7.70 8.43 -6.88
CA VAL A 672 8.77 9.45 -6.91
C VAL A 672 9.27 9.79 -5.51
N MET A 673 8.41 9.85 -4.50
CA MET A 673 8.78 10.07 -3.09
C MET A 673 9.62 8.93 -2.50
N LEU A 674 9.46 7.68 -2.98
CA LEU A 674 10.17 6.52 -2.42
C LEU A 674 11.64 6.44 -2.83
N GLU A 675 12.09 7.24 -3.79
CA GLU A 675 13.48 7.25 -4.25
C GLU A 675 13.95 8.67 -4.55
N GLY A 676 15.12 9.01 -4.05
CA GLY A 676 15.64 10.36 -4.23
C GLY A 676 17.14 10.41 -4.09
N SER A 677 17.67 11.62 -4.30
CA SER A 677 19.07 11.89 -4.05
C SER A 677 19.25 13.29 -3.54
N ILE A 678 20.10 13.45 -2.53
CA ILE A 678 20.53 14.74 -2.04
C ILE A 678 21.84 15.12 -2.72
N GLN A 679 21.91 16.34 -3.26
CA GLN A 679 23.12 16.91 -3.83
C GLN A 679 23.86 17.68 -2.74
N ILE A 680 25.13 17.37 -2.57
CA ILE A 680 26.11 18.08 -1.74
C ILE A 680 26.95 18.90 -2.71
N ARG A 681 26.69 20.19 -2.79
CA ARG A 681 27.35 21.09 -3.73
C ARG A 681 28.78 21.33 -3.26
N LYS A 682 29.65 21.75 -4.17
CA LYS A 682 31.02 22.16 -3.81
C LYS A 682 31.04 23.26 -2.74
N THR A 683 30.07 24.18 -2.79
CA THR A 683 29.88 25.27 -1.83
C THR A 683 29.43 24.79 -0.45
N ASP A 684 28.95 23.55 -0.33
CA ASP A 684 28.60 22.98 0.98
C ASP A 684 29.83 22.36 1.67
N LEU A 685 31.01 22.36 1.04
CA LEU A 685 32.26 21.90 1.63
C LEU A 685 33.05 23.09 2.20
N ARG A 686 33.40 23.02 3.48
CA ARG A 686 34.33 23.96 4.12
C ARG A 686 35.71 23.78 3.48
N GLU A 687 36.33 24.86 3.02
CA GLU A 687 37.74 24.83 2.64
C GLU A 687 38.58 24.39 3.86
N ALA A 688 39.52 23.46 3.64
CA ALA A 688 40.34 22.85 4.69
C ALA A 688 41.15 23.85 5.54
N ALA A 689 41.24 25.12 5.12
CA ALA A 689 42.00 26.19 5.77
C ALA A 689 41.25 26.93 6.90
N ALA A 690 39.94 26.72 7.09
CA ALA A 690 39.13 27.53 8.01
C ALA A 690 39.01 26.98 9.45
N ARG A 691 39.92 26.11 9.91
CA ARG A 691 39.79 25.43 11.23
C ARG A 691 40.32 26.23 12.42
N ASP A 692 41.05 27.32 12.22
CA ASP A 692 41.60 28.17 13.30
C ASP A 692 41.56 29.66 12.94
N LEU A 693 40.36 30.24 12.87
CA LEU A 693 40.22 31.71 12.80
C LEU A 693 39.66 32.24 14.13
N PRO A 694 40.23 33.35 14.68
CA PRO A 694 39.70 34.00 15.87
C PRO A 694 38.24 34.43 15.66
N ASP A 695 37.49 34.66 16.74
CA ASP A 695 36.06 34.97 16.70
C ASP A 695 35.78 36.26 15.93
N VAL A 696 35.65 36.12 14.61
CA VAL A 696 35.41 37.21 13.67
C VAL A 696 33.99 37.75 13.91
N PRO A 697 33.78 39.07 14.07
CA PRO A 697 32.45 39.63 14.32
C PRO A 697 31.42 39.16 13.30
N ILE A 698 30.18 38.86 13.72
CA ILE A 698 29.10 38.36 12.83
C ILE A 698 28.92 39.18 11.54
N LYS A 699 29.11 40.50 11.61
CA LYS A 699 29.02 41.40 10.44
C LYS A 699 30.10 41.13 9.39
N GLN A 700 31.28 40.73 9.82
CA GLN A 700 32.40 40.35 8.96
C GLN A 700 32.21 38.91 8.44
N LYS A 701 31.75 37.97 9.27
CA LYS A 701 31.35 36.62 8.83
C LYS A 701 30.30 36.67 7.71
N VAL A 702 29.26 37.50 7.87
CA VAL A 702 28.21 37.71 6.85
C VAL A 702 28.76 38.42 5.62
N ARG A 703 29.72 39.34 5.77
CA ARG A 703 30.37 40.00 4.62
C ARG A 703 31.11 38.98 3.76
N GLU A 704 31.92 38.13 4.37
CA GLU A 704 32.68 37.08 3.69
C GLU A 704 31.75 36.10 2.97
N GLN A 705 30.64 35.71 3.61
CA GLN A 705 29.59 34.88 2.99
C GLN A 705 28.98 35.54 1.76
N LEU A 706 28.62 36.84 1.85
CA LEU A 706 28.05 37.57 0.71
C LEU A 706 29.06 37.75 -0.43
N GLU A 707 30.33 37.98 -0.12
CA GLU A 707 31.41 38.05 -1.11
C GLU A 707 31.62 36.70 -1.81
N GLU A 708 31.54 35.60 -1.06
CA GLU A 708 31.58 34.25 -1.62
C GLU A 708 30.37 33.97 -2.51
N GLU A 709 29.16 34.34 -2.06
CA GLU A 709 27.94 34.24 -2.86
C GLU A 709 28.07 35.02 -4.17
N ILE A 710 28.62 36.24 -4.12
CA ILE A 710 28.90 37.05 -5.30
C ILE A 710 29.89 36.35 -6.24
N ARG A 711 30.99 35.79 -5.72
CA ARG A 711 31.98 35.05 -6.54
C ARG A 711 31.33 33.84 -7.20
N ASN A 712 30.59 33.04 -6.43
CA ASN A 712 29.92 31.83 -6.89
C ASN A 712 28.90 32.13 -8.00
N LYS A 713 28.00 33.09 -7.76
CA LYS A 713 27.02 33.49 -8.78
C LYS A 713 27.70 34.12 -9.99
N SER A 714 28.80 34.83 -9.82
CA SER A 714 29.57 35.38 -10.94
C SER A 714 30.17 34.30 -11.85
N SER A 715 30.70 33.21 -11.29
CA SER A 715 31.17 32.06 -12.09
C SER A 715 30.03 31.47 -12.91
N LEU A 716 28.89 31.17 -12.27
CA LEU A 716 27.70 30.61 -12.92
C LEU A 716 27.16 31.52 -14.04
N ILE A 717 27.16 32.84 -13.81
CA ILE A 717 26.72 33.82 -14.81
C ILE A 717 27.67 33.83 -16.01
N ASN A 718 28.98 33.71 -15.80
CA ASN A 718 29.96 33.65 -16.88
C ASN A 718 29.85 32.35 -17.70
N GLU A 719 29.66 31.21 -17.03
CA GLU A 719 29.45 29.90 -17.68
C GLU A 719 28.16 29.88 -18.51
N ALA A 720 27.06 30.40 -17.98
CA ALA A 720 25.80 30.49 -18.70
C ALA A 720 25.88 31.44 -19.92
N ARG A 721 26.62 32.56 -19.79
CA ARG A 721 26.87 33.47 -20.91
C ARG A 721 27.69 32.82 -22.02
N ALA A 722 28.66 31.97 -21.67
CA ALA A 722 29.45 31.23 -22.65
C ALA A 722 28.62 30.23 -23.49
N SER A 723 27.47 29.80 -22.97
CA SER A 723 26.51 28.92 -23.66
C SER A 723 25.31 29.66 -24.27
N GLY A 724 25.31 31.00 -24.27
CA GLY A 724 24.26 31.83 -24.88
C GLY A 724 22.99 31.98 -24.03
N SER A 725 23.01 31.59 -22.74
CA SER A 725 21.87 31.67 -21.83
C SER A 725 21.97 32.86 -20.86
N ILE A 726 20.82 33.42 -20.47
CA ILE A 726 20.70 34.43 -19.40
C ILE A 726 20.20 33.75 -18.12
N PRO A 727 21.03 33.54 -17.10
CA PRO A 727 20.60 32.87 -15.87
C PRO A 727 19.90 33.86 -14.94
N ALA A 728 18.64 34.20 -15.25
CA ALA A 728 17.88 35.25 -14.57
C ALA A 728 17.83 35.09 -13.04
N LEU A 729 17.67 33.86 -12.54
CA LEU A 729 17.69 33.60 -11.09
C LEU A 729 19.07 33.84 -10.47
N ALA A 730 20.15 33.38 -11.10
CA ALA A 730 21.51 33.59 -10.58
C ALA A 730 21.91 35.08 -10.57
N LEU A 731 21.48 35.83 -11.59
CA LEU A 731 21.61 37.29 -11.63
C LEU A 731 20.84 37.95 -10.48
N CYS A 732 19.62 37.49 -10.20
CA CYS A 732 18.82 38.00 -9.10
C CYS A 732 19.42 37.69 -7.72
N GLU A 733 19.91 36.46 -7.50
CA GLU A 733 20.54 36.09 -6.23
C GLU A 733 21.84 36.88 -6.00
N ARG A 734 22.65 37.08 -7.05
CA ARG A 734 23.82 37.97 -6.98
C ARG A 734 23.43 39.42 -6.70
N SER A 735 22.33 39.89 -7.30
CA SER A 735 21.77 41.20 -7.01
C SER A 735 21.40 41.37 -5.54
N LEU A 736 20.72 40.39 -4.95
CA LEU A 736 20.38 40.40 -3.53
C LEU A 736 21.64 40.45 -2.64
N ALA A 737 22.67 39.68 -2.99
CA ALA A 737 23.94 39.71 -2.27
C ALA A 737 24.64 41.08 -2.38
N TYR A 738 24.69 41.67 -3.58
CA TYR A 738 25.17 43.03 -3.78
C TYR A 738 24.38 44.06 -2.97
N ALA A 739 23.05 43.96 -2.97
CA ALA A 739 22.16 44.85 -2.24
C ALA A 739 22.44 44.82 -0.73
N ARG A 740 22.58 43.62 -0.15
CA ARG A 740 22.93 43.42 1.27
C ARG A 740 24.32 43.95 1.63
N MET A 741 25.26 43.96 0.69
CA MET A 741 26.57 44.61 0.86
C MET A 741 26.55 46.13 0.69
N GLY A 742 25.38 46.74 0.41
CA GLY A 742 25.25 48.17 0.12
C GLY A 742 25.65 48.56 -1.31
N ARG A 743 25.99 47.59 -2.18
CA ARG A 743 26.36 47.80 -3.59
C ARG A 743 25.12 47.93 -4.48
N LYS A 744 24.32 48.97 -4.21
CA LYS A 744 22.99 49.17 -4.83
C LYS A 744 23.04 49.33 -6.35
N SER A 745 24.08 49.96 -6.90
CA SER A 745 24.27 50.11 -8.35
C SER A 745 24.45 48.76 -9.05
N ASP A 746 25.28 47.90 -8.47
CA ASP A 746 25.59 46.57 -9.03
C ASP A 746 24.37 45.65 -8.94
N ALA A 747 23.64 45.74 -7.83
CA ALA A 747 22.37 45.04 -7.65
C ALA A 747 21.34 45.43 -8.72
N LEU A 748 21.17 46.72 -8.99
CA LEU A 748 20.24 47.21 -10.02
C LEU A 748 20.67 46.81 -11.44
N ALA A 749 21.98 46.82 -11.72
CA ALA A 749 22.51 46.38 -13.01
C ALA A 749 22.18 44.89 -13.27
N ASP A 750 22.35 44.03 -12.27
CA ASP A 750 22.01 42.61 -12.38
C ASP A 750 20.50 42.38 -12.59
N LEU A 751 19.64 43.12 -11.88
CA LEU A 751 18.18 43.05 -12.08
C LEU A 751 17.76 43.54 -13.47
N GLN A 752 18.43 44.57 -14.00
CA GLN A 752 18.16 45.08 -15.33
C GLN A 752 18.50 44.06 -16.42
N VAL A 753 19.61 43.34 -16.27
CA VAL A 753 20.01 42.26 -17.18
C VAL A 753 19.04 41.08 -17.06
N ALA A 754 18.69 40.68 -15.84
CA ALA A 754 17.77 39.57 -15.58
C ALA A 754 16.36 39.80 -16.15
N ARG A 755 15.92 41.06 -16.29
CA ARG A 755 14.59 41.43 -16.79
C ARG A 755 14.34 41.07 -18.26
N LYS A 756 15.38 40.97 -19.09
CA LYS A 756 15.22 40.83 -20.56
C LYS A 756 14.60 39.48 -20.99
N ASP A 757 14.88 38.39 -20.25
CA ASP A 757 14.34 37.04 -20.46
C ASP A 757 13.86 36.41 -19.13
N ALA A 758 13.28 37.23 -18.27
CA ALA A 758 12.87 36.81 -16.92
C ALA A 758 11.79 35.71 -16.97
N PRO A 759 12.00 34.54 -16.33
CA PRO A 759 10.93 33.55 -16.17
C PRO A 759 9.82 34.11 -15.27
N ASP A 760 8.57 33.85 -15.61
CA ASP A 760 7.40 34.18 -14.76
C ASP A 760 7.23 33.15 -13.62
N SER A 761 8.35 32.70 -13.04
CA SER A 761 8.34 31.75 -11.94
C SER A 761 8.20 32.50 -10.60
N GLN A 762 7.45 31.91 -9.67
CA GLN A 762 7.29 32.47 -8.33
C GLN A 762 8.65 32.61 -7.61
N GLU A 763 9.61 31.74 -7.90
CA GLU A 763 10.95 31.78 -7.33
C GLU A 763 11.73 33.04 -7.75
N TYR A 764 11.71 33.38 -9.05
CA TYR A 764 12.37 34.56 -9.57
C TYR A 764 11.73 35.86 -9.05
N ILE A 765 10.38 35.94 -9.07
CA ILE A 765 9.65 37.12 -8.57
C ILE A 765 9.93 37.33 -7.07
N ARG A 766 10.01 36.26 -6.28
CA ARG A 766 10.35 36.32 -4.86
C ARG A 766 11.76 36.81 -4.61
N CYS A 767 12.73 36.28 -5.35
CA CYS A 767 14.09 36.79 -5.29
C CYS A 767 14.14 38.29 -5.62
N ARG A 768 13.44 38.71 -6.69
CA ARG A 768 13.44 40.10 -7.15
C ARG A 768 12.79 41.04 -6.14
N SER A 769 11.68 40.62 -5.53
CA SER A 769 11.04 41.34 -4.42
C SER A 769 12.02 41.57 -3.27
N ASN A 770 12.73 40.53 -2.83
CA ASN A 770 13.72 40.64 -1.76
C ASN A 770 14.92 41.52 -2.15
N ALA A 771 15.39 41.44 -3.39
CA ALA A 771 16.47 42.30 -3.89
C ALA A 771 16.05 43.77 -3.90
N TYR A 772 14.86 44.09 -4.42
CA TYR A 772 14.31 45.45 -4.37
C TYR A 772 14.15 45.96 -2.94
N TYR A 773 13.66 45.11 -2.03
CA TYR A 773 13.58 45.45 -0.61
C TYR A 773 14.96 45.80 -0.03
N ALA A 774 15.99 44.98 -0.28
CA ALA A 774 17.35 45.20 0.21
C ALA A 774 18.01 46.46 -0.38
N ILE A 775 17.67 46.82 -1.63
CA ILE A 775 18.12 48.07 -2.27
C ILE A 775 17.46 49.30 -1.60
N GLY A 776 16.29 49.12 -0.98
CA GLY A 776 15.43 50.19 -0.47
C GLY A 776 14.39 50.68 -1.48
N ASP A 777 14.17 49.94 -2.57
CA ASP A 777 13.10 50.17 -3.54
C ASP A 777 11.83 49.45 -3.09
N PHE A 778 11.20 50.00 -2.05
CA PHE A 778 10.02 49.41 -1.44
C PHE A 778 8.81 49.37 -2.38
N LYS A 779 8.76 50.25 -3.39
CA LYS A 779 7.68 50.29 -4.38
C LYS A 779 7.71 49.05 -5.28
N ASN A 780 8.86 48.73 -5.86
CA ASN A 780 8.99 47.55 -6.70
C ASN A 780 8.97 46.25 -5.88
N SER A 781 9.50 46.28 -4.65
CA SER A 781 9.36 45.16 -3.70
C SER A 781 7.89 44.81 -3.44
N GLU A 782 7.05 45.81 -3.15
CA GLU A 782 5.62 45.60 -2.89
C GLU A 782 4.88 45.11 -4.13
N ALA A 783 5.18 45.66 -5.31
CA ALA A 783 4.57 45.21 -6.56
C ALA A 783 4.85 43.73 -6.85
N ASP A 784 6.09 43.27 -6.63
CA ASP A 784 6.44 41.85 -6.80
C ASP A 784 5.82 40.97 -5.71
N SER A 785 5.74 41.45 -4.48
CA SER A 785 5.03 40.76 -3.40
C SER A 785 3.53 40.61 -3.71
N ALA A 786 2.87 41.65 -4.22
CA ALA A 786 1.47 41.61 -4.62
C ALA A 786 1.24 40.65 -5.81
N ARG A 787 2.17 40.61 -6.78
CA ARG A 787 2.15 39.64 -7.87
C ARG A 787 2.25 38.21 -7.35
N LEU A 788 3.13 37.93 -6.40
CA LEU A 788 3.24 36.59 -5.79
C LEU A 788 1.93 36.14 -5.13
N LEU A 789 1.25 37.05 -4.41
CA LEU A 789 -0.06 36.75 -3.82
C LEU A 789 -1.09 36.40 -4.91
N SER A 790 -1.11 37.15 -6.03
CA SER A 790 -2.02 36.86 -7.15
C SER A 790 -1.74 35.51 -7.85
N LEU A 791 -0.51 35.00 -7.73
CA LEU A 791 -0.11 33.68 -8.23
C LEU A 791 -0.36 32.55 -7.21
N GLY A 792 -1.02 32.84 -6.10
CA GLY A 792 -1.38 31.85 -5.06
C GLY A 792 -0.29 31.59 -4.03
N ALA A 793 0.82 32.34 -4.03
CA ALA A 793 1.79 32.24 -2.95
C ALA A 793 1.23 32.87 -1.67
N ALA A 794 1.15 32.11 -0.58
CA ALA A 794 0.67 32.59 0.71
C ALA A 794 1.49 31.96 1.84
N ASP A 795 2.46 32.71 2.36
CA ASP A 795 3.32 32.26 3.46
C ASP A 795 3.71 33.42 4.38
N SER A 796 3.99 33.11 5.65
CA SER A 796 4.28 34.12 6.69
C SER A 796 5.43 35.08 6.32
N ARG A 797 6.48 34.59 5.63
CA ARG A 797 7.62 35.43 5.23
C ARG A 797 7.27 36.40 4.12
N LEU A 798 6.49 35.97 3.13
CA LEU A 798 5.98 36.86 2.08
C LEU A 798 5.14 37.99 2.66
N TYR A 799 4.22 37.66 3.58
CA TYR A 799 3.40 38.64 4.26
C TYR A 799 4.22 39.61 5.12
N MET A 800 5.26 39.11 5.81
CA MET A 800 6.19 39.95 6.56
C MET A 800 6.95 40.92 5.65
N SER A 801 7.60 40.45 4.57
CA SER A 801 8.36 41.30 3.64
C SER A 801 7.47 42.34 2.94
N ARG A 802 6.25 41.94 2.53
CA ARG A 802 5.26 42.85 1.97
C ARG A 802 4.85 43.92 2.99
N GLY A 803 4.56 43.50 4.22
CA GLY A 803 4.21 44.41 5.32
C GLY A 803 5.32 45.43 5.59
N MET A 804 6.59 45.00 5.61
CA MET A 804 7.74 45.90 5.77
C MET A 804 7.89 46.90 4.62
N SER A 805 7.62 46.47 3.38
CA SER A 805 7.64 47.34 2.20
C SER A 805 6.52 48.40 2.26
N LEU A 806 5.29 47.97 2.59
CA LEU A 806 4.14 48.86 2.77
C LEU A 806 4.35 49.84 3.93
N PHE A 807 4.97 49.37 5.01
CA PHE A 807 5.38 50.22 6.14
C PHE A 807 6.34 51.31 5.64
N ALA A 808 7.41 50.96 4.93
CA ALA A 808 8.34 51.97 4.39
C ALA A 808 7.65 53.03 3.49
N LEU A 809 6.66 52.60 2.69
CA LEU A 809 5.89 53.45 1.79
C LEU A 809 4.84 54.35 2.48
N GLY A 810 4.69 54.24 3.80
CA GLY A 810 3.69 54.99 4.54
C GLY A 810 2.27 54.44 4.46
N LYS A 811 2.08 53.24 3.88
CA LYS A 811 0.79 52.57 3.75
C LYS A 811 0.50 51.72 4.99
N TRP A 812 0.40 52.39 6.14
CA TRP A 812 0.39 51.76 7.46
C TRP A 812 -0.76 50.78 7.68
N ARG A 813 -1.93 51.01 7.07
CA ARG A 813 -3.10 50.12 7.21
C ARG A 813 -2.87 48.79 6.51
N GLU A 814 -2.50 48.87 5.24
CA GLU A 814 -2.18 47.71 4.41
C GLU A 814 -0.97 46.94 4.95
N ALA A 815 -0.01 47.64 5.56
CA ALA A 815 1.10 47.03 6.29
C ALA A 815 0.60 46.22 7.49
N ALA A 816 -0.29 46.81 8.32
CA ALA A 816 -0.87 46.13 9.48
C ALA A 816 -1.68 44.88 9.09
N ASP A 817 -2.44 44.95 8.00
CA ASP A 817 -3.20 43.80 7.46
C ASP A 817 -2.25 42.70 6.97
N SER A 818 -1.17 43.08 6.27
CA SER A 818 -0.14 42.13 5.83
C SER A 818 0.55 41.46 7.02
N PHE A 819 0.89 42.22 8.08
CA PHE A 819 1.45 41.62 9.29
C PHE A 819 0.45 40.73 10.03
N ALA A 820 -0.85 41.00 9.98
CA ALA A 820 -1.88 40.12 10.54
C ALA A 820 -1.88 38.75 9.85
N LEU A 821 -1.82 38.74 8.51
CA LEU A 821 -1.69 37.51 7.73
C LEU A 821 -0.36 36.78 8.02
N ALA A 822 0.73 37.52 8.28
CA ALA A 822 1.99 36.93 8.69
C ALA A 822 1.90 36.21 10.05
N ILE A 823 1.08 36.71 10.99
CA ILE A 823 0.81 36.09 12.29
C ILE A 823 -0.01 34.81 12.11
N GLU A 824 -1.09 34.88 11.32
CA GLU A 824 -1.98 33.74 11.04
C GLU A 824 -1.23 32.56 10.41
N GLN A 825 -0.36 32.85 9.44
CA GLN A 825 0.39 31.83 8.69
C GLN A 825 1.71 31.41 9.38
N GLY A 826 2.05 31.98 10.53
CA GLY A 826 3.28 31.67 11.25
C GLY A 826 3.21 30.37 12.04
N SER A 827 4.26 29.55 12.03
CA SER A 827 4.36 28.34 12.87
C SER A 827 5.20 28.52 14.15
N GLY A 828 6.02 29.58 14.24
CA GLY A 828 6.93 29.83 15.37
C GLY A 828 6.56 31.05 16.22
N SER A 829 6.73 30.95 17.55
CA SER A 829 6.41 32.02 18.52
C SER A 829 7.14 33.32 18.24
N GLN A 830 8.45 33.30 17.97
CA GLN A 830 9.22 34.51 17.70
C GLN A 830 8.86 35.21 16.38
N ALA A 831 8.51 34.47 15.33
CA ALA A 831 8.07 35.05 14.06
C ALA A 831 6.73 35.77 14.24
N LYS A 832 5.80 35.15 15.00
CA LYS A 832 4.54 35.78 15.39
C LYS A 832 4.75 37.03 16.23
N LEU A 833 5.69 37.01 17.19
CA LEU A 833 6.02 38.17 18.01
C LEU A 833 6.57 39.33 17.16
N ARG A 834 7.51 39.07 16.23
CA ARG A 834 8.04 40.10 15.31
C ARG A 834 6.96 40.72 14.43
N ALA A 835 6.11 39.89 13.83
CA ALA A 835 4.97 40.35 13.04
C ALA A 835 3.96 41.14 13.90
N SER A 836 3.72 40.71 15.14
CA SER A 836 2.85 41.41 16.10
C SER A 836 3.42 42.78 16.48
N ILE A 837 4.72 42.90 16.75
CA ILE A 837 5.39 44.17 17.04
C ILE A 837 5.22 45.13 15.86
N MET A 838 5.55 44.67 14.65
CA MET A 838 5.43 45.50 13.44
C MET A 838 3.98 45.90 13.14
N ARG A 839 3.02 45.00 13.35
CA ARG A 839 1.58 45.30 13.24
C ARG A 839 1.18 46.42 14.20
N GLN A 840 1.58 46.34 15.48
CA GLN A 840 1.27 47.38 16.45
C GLN A 840 1.92 48.71 16.11
N LEU A 841 3.19 48.71 15.70
CA LEU A 841 3.88 49.93 15.24
C LEU A 841 3.15 50.58 14.05
N ALA A 842 2.66 49.77 13.09
CA ALA A 842 1.91 50.26 11.93
C ALA A 842 0.56 50.87 12.32
N LEU A 843 -0.18 50.24 13.23
CA LEU A 843 -1.45 50.75 13.73
C LEU A 843 -1.28 52.07 14.50
N ARG A 844 -0.26 52.14 15.35
CA ARG A 844 0.02 53.35 16.13
C ARG A 844 0.44 54.55 15.29
N ARG A 845 1.11 54.34 14.15
CA ARG A 845 1.39 55.43 13.19
C ARG A 845 0.12 56.04 12.58
N GLN A 846 -1.04 55.39 12.70
CA GLN A 846 -2.34 55.91 12.27
C GLN A 846 -3.23 56.38 13.43
N ASN A 847 -2.72 56.45 14.67
CA ASN A 847 -3.53 56.68 15.87
C ASN A 847 -4.67 55.65 16.04
N LEU A 848 -4.50 54.43 15.51
CA LEU A 848 -5.44 53.33 15.70
C LEU A 848 -4.96 52.46 16.86
N SER A 849 -5.87 52.13 17.80
CA SER A 849 -5.61 51.11 18.83
C SER A 849 -6.05 49.74 18.29
N SER A 850 -5.34 48.67 18.68
CA SER A 850 -5.88 47.32 18.53
C SER A 850 -5.97 46.63 19.88
N ASN A 851 -7.15 46.10 20.18
CA ASN A 851 -7.35 45.14 21.24
C ASN A 851 -6.92 43.77 20.70
N VAL A 852 -5.67 43.38 20.96
CA VAL A 852 -5.21 42.01 20.71
C VAL A 852 -5.03 41.34 22.06
N ASN A 853 -5.72 40.21 22.26
CA ASN A 853 -5.54 39.34 23.41
C ASN A 853 -4.09 38.86 23.49
N ASN A 854 -3.42 39.17 24.60
CA ASN A 854 -2.07 38.72 24.98
C ASN A 854 -2.07 37.22 25.33
N THR A 855 -2.16 36.34 24.33
CA THR A 855 -2.02 34.89 24.53
C THR A 855 -0.91 34.28 23.66
N LEU A 856 0.16 35.04 23.41
CA LEU A 856 1.43 34.45 23.00
C LEU A 856 2.28 34.25 24.26
N ASP A 857 2.13 33.09 24.87
CA ASP A 857 2.88 32.69 26.06
C ASP A 857 4.36 32.51 25.70
N GLY A 858 5.22 33.11 26.51
CA GLY A 858 6.64 33.28 26.25
C GLY A 858 7.24 34.17 27.34
N SER A 859 7.03 33.77 28.60
CA SER A 859 7.76 34.36 29.72
C SER A 859 9.27 34.16 29.48
N ASP A 860 10.01 35.26 29.56
CA ASP A 860 11.46 35.40 29.36
C ASP A 860 12.02 35.61 27.92
N ASP A 861 11.22 36.03 26.93
CA ASP A 861 11.76 36.57 25.65
C ASP A 861 11.67 38.11 25.56
N TRP A 862 12.76 38.78 25.17
CA TRP A 862 12.81 40.24 24.99
C TRP A 862 11.86 40.74 23.90
N LEU A 863 11.47 39.88 22.94
CA LEU A 863 10.45 40.21 21.94
C LEU A 863 9.05 40.33 22.55
N SER A 864 8.72 39.55 23.58
CA SER A 864 7.49 39.71 24.35
C SER A 864 7.48 41.04 25.10
N ASP A 865 8.63 41.42 25.65
CA ASP A 865 8.82 42.71 26.32
C ASP A 865 8.71 43.88 25.34
N MET A 866 9.30 43.73 24.14
CA MET A 866 9.18 44.72 23.07
C MET A 866 7.74 44.85 22.59
N LEU A 867 7.02 43.75 22.43
CA LEU A 867 5.60 43.78 22.10
C LEU A 867 4.79 44.49 23.19
N SER A 868 5.05 44.19 24.47
CA SER A 868 4.45 44.89 25.61
C SER A 868 4.69 46.40 25.52
N ALA A 869 5.93 46.83 25.24
CA ALA A 869 6.29 48.25 25.11
C ALA A 869 5.54 49.00 24.00
N THR A 870 4.95 48.29 23.03
CA THR A 870 4.12 48.92 22.00
C THR A 870 2.74 49.36 22.53
N TYR A 871 2.27 48.83 23.66
CA TYR A 871 0.96 49.17 24.26
C TYR A 871 1.05 50.30 25.31
N ALA A 872 -0.08 50.96 25.57
CA ALA A 872 -0.18 51.95 26.64
C ALA A 872 0.00 51.27 28.02
N GLY A 873 0.88 51.80 28.86
CA GLY A 873 1.19 51.20 30.17
C GLY A 873 2.02 49.91 30.12
N GLY A 874 2.56 49.55 28.95
CA GLY A 874 3.48 48.41 28.78
C GLY A 874 4.89 48.67 29.33
N LYS A 875 5.79 47.72 29.08
CA LYS A 875 7.19 47.80 29.55
C LYS A 875 7.95 49.00 28.98
N SER A 876 8.89 49.55 29.77
CA SER A 876 9.77 50.64 29.34
C SER A 876 10.88 50.13 28.41
N GLU A 877 11.49 51.05 27.64
CA GLU A 877 12.65 50.71 26.80
C GLU A 877 13.84 50.15 27.61
N ASP A 878 14.04 50.61 28.84
CA ASP A 878 15.11 50.11 29.72
C ASP A 878 14.85 48.67 30.14
N GLN A 879 13.57 48.29 30.36
CA GLN A 879 13.20 46.91 30.66
C GLN A 879 13.41 45.98 29.46
N VAL A 880 13.08 46.44 28.25
CA VAL A 880 13.35 45.70 27.01
C VAL A 880 14.86 45.49 26.84
N LEU A 881 15.65 46.57 26.95
CA LEU A 881 17.11 46.49 26.82
C LEU A 881 17.72 45.62 27.92
N HIS A 882 17.25 45.69 29.16
CA HIS A 882 17.75 44.85 30.24
C HIS A 882 17.59 43.35 29.92
N GLN A 883 16.46 42.94 29.34
CA GLN A 883 16.29 41.55 28.87
C GLN A 883 17.22 41.19 27.71
N VAL A 884 17.43 42.11 26.75
CA VAL A 884 18.35 41.87 25.62
C VAL A 884 19.78 41.63 26.13
N HIS A 885 20.23 42.37 27.15
CA HIS A 885 21.57 42.25 27.73
C HIS A 885 21.82 40.94 28.50
N LYS A 886 20.82 40.08 28.68
CA LYS A 886 21.02 38.71 29.19
C LYS A 886 21.70 37.80 28.16
N ARG A 887 21.69 38.18 26.87
CA ARG A 887 22.39 37.46 25.80
C ARG A 887 23.89 37.79 25.81
N THR A 888 24.69 36.94 25.18
CA THR A 888 26.15 37.11 25.08
C THR A 888 26.64 36.89 23.64
N GLY A 889 27.85 37.36 23.33
CA GLY A 889 28.48 37.18 22.02
C GLY A 889 27.68 37.73 20.83
N ASP A 890 27.78 37.07 19.68
CA ASP A 890 27.08 37.45 18.44
C ASP A 890 25.55 37.55 18.63
N GLU A 891 24.95 36.73 19.52
CA GLU A 891 23.51 36.77 19.80
C GLU A 891 23.07 38.06 20.49
N LEU A 892 23.93 38.66 21.32
CA LEU A 892 23.68 39.96 21.94
C LEU A 892 23.66 41.07 20.90
N ASP A 893 24.65 41.09 20.00
CA ASP A 893 24.75 42.15 18.98
C ASP A 893 23.58 42.12 17.99
N VAL A 894 23.15 40.92 17.57
CA VAL A 894 21.97 40.75 16.71
C VAL A 894 20.69 41.20 17.41
N ALA A 895 20.50 40.82 18.67
CA ALA A 895 19.32 41.19 19.44
C ALA A 895 19.29 42.69 19.78
N LEU A 896 20.44 43.30 20.10
CA LEU A 896 20.55 44.75 20.30
C LEU A 896 20.22 45.52 19.04
N ALA A 897 20.75 45.09 17.88
CA ALA A 897 20.47 45.74 16.61
C ALA A 897 18.96 45.74 16.28
N GLU A 898 18.26 44.63 16.54
CA GLU A 898 16.83 44.48 16.31
C GLU A 898 15.99 45.26 17.35
N ALA A 899 16.35 45.19 18.62
CA ALA A 899 15.69 45.94 19.69
C ALA A 899 15.81 47.45 19.47
N TYR A 900 16.99 47.94 19.07
CA TYR A 900 17.20 49.34 18.73
C TYR A 900 16.33 49.78 17.54
N PHE A 901 16.13 48.92 16.54
CA PHE A 901 15.21 49.22 15.44
C PHE A 901 13.79 49.44 15.95
N TYR A 902 13.25 48.51 16.74
CA TYR A 902 11.89 48.62 17.26
C TYR A 902 11.71 49.80 18.24
N ILE A 903 12.67 50.03 19.14
CA ILE A 903 12.66 51.16 20.07
C ILE A 903 12.75 52.49 19.32
N ALA A 904 13.53 52.55 18.24
CA ALA A 904 13.59 53.74 17.40
C ALA A 904 12.23 54.03 16.75
N GLN A 905 11.58 53.03 16.17
CA GLN A 905 10.23 53.18 15.60
C GLN A 905 9.20 53.67 16.63
N LEU A 906 9.25 53.11 17.85
CA LEU A 906 8.38 53.51 18.94
C LEU A 906 8.63 54.97 19.38
N ASN A 907 9.90 55.38 19.50
CA ASN A 907 10.26 56.75 19.82
C ASN A 907 9.85 57.74 18.71
N MET A 908 9.87 57.33 17.44
CA MET A 908 9.34 58.14 16.34
C MET A 908 7.83 58.37 16.48
N ILE A 909 7.08 57.31 16.80
CA ILE A 909 5.63 57.37 17.03
C ILE A 909 5.31 58.28 18.23
N ASN A 910 6.11 58.20 19.30
CA ASN A 910 5.95 59.01 20.51
C ASN A 910 6.47 60.46 20.37
N GLY A 911 6.96 60.87 19.18
CA GLY A 911 7.43 62.23 18.92
C GLY A 911 8.87 62.53 19.37
N ASN A 912 9.59 61.56 19.96
CA ASN A 912 10.98 61.73 20.40
C ASN A 912 11.98 61.46 19.26
N LYS A 913 12.06 62.40 18.32
CA LYS A 913 12.87 62.28 17.09
C LYS A 913 14.37 62.16 17.34
N ILE A 914 14.89 62.81 18.39
CA ILE A 914 16.33 62.74 18.73
C ILE A 914 16.69 61.32 19.17
N LYS A 915 15.91 60.76 20.11
CA LYS A 915 16.13 59.42 20.64
C LYS A 915 15.92 58.34 19.57
N ALA A 916 14.90 58.53 18.72
CA ALA A 916 14.71 57.70 17.53
C ALA A 916 15.92 57.70 16.60
N SER A 917 16.51 58.87 16.31
CA SER A 917 17.69 58.98 15.44
C SER A 917 18.90 58.23 16.02
N VAL A 918 19.13 58.32 17.32
CA VAL A 918 20.26 57.64 17.99
C VAL A 918 20.08 56.12 17.94
N TYR A 919 18.92 55.61 18.33
CA TYR A 919 18.67 54.16 18.29
C TYR A 919 18.65 53.60 16.87
N MET A 920 18.10 54.34 15.90
CA MET A 920 18.12 53.90 14.51
C MET A 920 19.55 53.77 13.96
N GLN A 921 20.42 54.73 14.29
CA GLN A 921 21.83 54.67 13.91
C GLN A 921 22.54 53.47 14.56
N ARG A 922 22.34 53.23 15.86
CA ARG A 922 22.89 52.07 16.56
C ARG A 922 22.39 50.74 15.99
N SER A 923 21.12 50.69 15.57
CA SER A 923 20.56 49.53 14.89
C SER A 923 21.35 49.23 13.60
N VAL A 924 21.52 50.22 12.72
CA VAL A 924 22.26 50.05 11.45
C VAL A 924 23.73 49.67 11.70
N GLU A 925 24.37 50.27 12.70
CA GLU A 925 25.78 50.00 13.03
C GLU A 925 26.00 48.54 13.47
N LYS A 926 25.15 48.02 14.35
CA LYS A 926 25.25 46.65 14.90
C LYS A 926 24.63 45.57 14.01
N SER A 927 23.72 45.93 13.10
CA SER A 927 23.01 44.95 12.26
C SER A 927 23.95 44.13 11.37
N PRO A 928 23.78 42.79 11.32
CA PRO A 928 24.30 41.97 10.24
C PRO A 928 23.87 42.50 8.87
N LEU A 929 24.66 42.27 7.82
CA LEU A 929 24.37 42.75 6.45
C LEU A 929 23.11 42.11 5.84
N ASN A 930 22.71 40.95 6.33
CA ASN A 930 21.56 40.19 5.85
C ASN A 930 20.32 40.28 6.76
N ALA A 931 20.31 41.16 7.77
CA ALA A 931 19.17 41.30 8.68
C ALA A 931 17.94 41.90 7.98
N ASP A 932 16.77 41.28 8.14
CA ASP A 932 15.56 41.64 7.39
C ASP A 932 15.01 43.04 7.70
N TYR A 933 15.20 43.57 8.92
CA TYR A 933 14.77 44.93 9.26
C TYR A 933 15.75 46.02 8.81
N ARG A 934 16.98 45.66 8.43
CA ARG A 934 18.06 46.60 8.17
C ARG A 934 17.80 47.55 7.00
N PRO A 935 17.28 47.13 5.83
CA PRO A 935 16.99 48.05 4.73
C PRO A 935 15.99 49.14 5.13
N LEU A 936 14.98 48.79 5.95
CA LEU A 936 14.04 49.75 6.52
C LEU A 936 14.72 50.65 7.58
N ALA A 937 15.62 50.10 8.40
CA ALA A 937 16.39 50.90 9.37
C ALA A 937 17.29 51.94 8.67
N GLU A 938 17.98 51.56 7.60
CA GLU A 938 18.81 52.46 6.78
C GLU A 938 17.95 53.55 6.12
N PHE A 939 16.80 53.17 5.55
CA PHE A 939 15.86 54.12 4.96
C PHE A 939 15.34 55.16 5.96
N GLU A 940 14.96 54.71 7.16
CA GLU A 940 14.43 55.58 8.20
C GLU A 940 15.53 56.46 8.85
N ALA A 941 16.75 55.93 8.99
CA ALA A 941 17.89 56.71 9.44
C ALA A 941 18.17 57.89 8.50
N GLU A 942 18.16 57.65 7.18
CA GLU A 942 18.35 58.71 6.18
C GLU A 942 17.20 59.73 6.20
N ARG A 943 15.95 59.29 6.41
CA ARG A 943 14.81 60.21 6.54
C ARG A 943 14.91 61.09 7.80
N LEU A 944 15.41 60.54 8.91
CA LEU A 944 15.62 61.30 10.15
C LEU A 944 16.77 62.29 10.04
N LYS A 945 17.81 62.01 9.25
CA LYS A 945 18.91 62.96 8.96
C LYS A 945 18.44 64.18 8.17
N LYS A 946 17.50 64.01 7.22
CA LYS A 946 16.95 65.09 6.39
C LYS A 946 15.94 66.00 7.11
N ASN A 947 15.46 65.59 8.28
CA ASN A 947 14.47 66.31 9.10
C ASN A 947 15.08 66.88 10.41
N LYS A 948 16.41 66.88 10.52
CA LYS A 948 17.17 67.72 11.47
C LYS A 948 17.41 69.07 10.83
#